data_AF-A0A395I4I3-F1
#
_entry.id   AF-A0A395I4I3-F1
#
_cell.length_a   1.000
_cell.length_b   1.000
_cell.length_c   1.000
_cell.angle_alpha   90.00
_cell.angle_beta   90.00
_cell.angle_gamma   90.00
#
_symmetry.space_group_name_H-M   'P 1'
#
loop_
_entity.id
_entity.type
_entity.pdbx_description
1 polymer ?
#
loop_
_entity_poly.entity_id
_entity_poly.type
_entity_poly.pdbx_seq_one_letter_code
_entity_poly.pdbx_strand_id
1 'polypeptide(L)'
;MPKVISYTPPWLSRPSPGASIFSSAGTKHPENNLVAHDQQYAGPKRIQAKRGNELFTVVNNQIRWSDLARVKDEWQRQTRLKNGTSKAEQESEQSVHYKVTTFAQVLITPVHETIRQLVPSPNGAFLAIVADHTVFIAVLPDPSHLAGRDTLPIRVKTYQLGPTTHVIPESPVVSALWHPLGVHSNLAGCLVTVTADAAVRVWEIDRNNHWSFDRPTLAVDLRKLIDGTSCDEDFAPSGFGRNKGFSADYIDMEVASAAFGGSGLAKEDAWAPMTLWVAMRPGDLYALCPLLPTKWRAPLTTVPALTTAILPKLASLQEDPAEFEDELAACRQQYDWLTEIDNQEPLLTDVDADHEVRTRPAAPSAIPRLQGPFRLDTGDEIDDLDLCDLLVVAARADLDALMMGEEVDLAVDDDGEDRLSATVICLSSGSGRVYICLDLDGVEGQWLPKGKQNVFRTPVSDPCDLLLVESLDTVKAQANHWPTFTKDVYSRYSFFVTTATNVTFFSLGSWVQRLEAELQSEDTSGSAFRLQVLCEGTASLREQLIEVDDNVGEGKDQSAHLPASLVYYDYDLGYLLLTSRGSVPYAAILDAPEVALPSIAELQIFDSQGQGPRSPVLPPRRPPYQVPPIFYSESPLDSFVDKHVPHRERQALKEQVRLSPATLDLVAAAHRILSAHTNALERAASDLFRRCERLQGEMRDQLKQLADVADRVKGVSSELGEDGKRIEGSRNGEALDKRLQAAKDRQTELVQRYEALRSKLMKSGGRPLSDKEKAWFQEVDRLCDSFGKSSQDLLPGQAGGPAIAQRLETAKEIARDMLAEAKSVAARLPAVDTSSSAGAQPTVPYRLQRTKVGEAMRMVERESAIIESITSRLDRLNTTI
;
A
#
# COMPACT_ATOMS: atom_id res chain seq x y z
N MET A 1 0.53 -3.89 12.27
CA MET A 1 -0.30 -4.47 11.21
C MET A 1 -1.40 -3.49 10.86
N PRO A 2 -1.65 -3.24 9.56
CA PRO A 2 -2.67 -2.29 9.13
C PRO A 2 -4.06 -2.89 9.31
N LYS A 3 -4.89 -2.27 10.16
CA LYS A 3 -6.26 -2.73 10.38
C LYS A 3 -7.15 -2.29 9.22
N VAL A 4 -8.07 -3.15 8.78
CA VAL A 4 -9.06 -2.75 7.77
C VAL A 4 -10.07 -1.75 8.36
N ILE A 5 -10.03 -0.50 7.90
CA ILE A 5 -10.98 0.55 8.28
C ILE A 5 -12.33 0.29 7.60
N SER A 6 -12.31 0.00 6.31
CA SER A 6 -13.54 -0.26 5.55
C SER A 6 -13.28 -1.05 4.28
N TYR A 7 -14.28 -1.84 3.88
CA TYR A 7 -14.29 -2.62 2.65
C TYR A 7 -15.04 -1.88 1.54
N THR A 8 -14.58 -2.08 0.31
CA THR A 8 -15.01 -1.49 -0.97
C THR A 8 -15.75 -0.17 -0.80
N PRO A 9 -15.04 0.97 -0.86
CA PRO A 9 -15.65 2.23 -0.51
C PRO A 9 -16.85 2.56 -1.42
N PRO A 10 -17.86 3.30 -0.93
CA PRO A 10 -19.11 3.52 -1.66
C PRO A 10 -18.92 4.18 -3.04
N TRP A 11 -17.86 4.95 -3.24
CA TRP A 11 -17.52 5.59 -4.51
C TRP A 11 -16.94 4.63 -5.57
N LEU A 12 -16.59 3.40 -5.19
CA LEU A 12 -16.25 2.29 -6.08
C LEU A 12 -17.37 1.25 -6.21
N SER A 13 -18.39 1.31 -5.36
CA SER A 13 -19.53 0.39 -5.35
C SER A 13 -20.69 0.92 -6.19
N ARG A 14 -21.40 0.06 -6.91
CA ARG A 14 -22.60 0.48 -7.67
C ARG A 14 -23.63 1.13 -6.73
N PRO A 15 -24.33 2.21 -7.15
CA PRO A 15 -24.40 2.79 -8.49
C PRO A 15 -23.39 3.94 -8.74
N SER A 16 -22.31 4.03 -7.96
CA SER A 16 -21.33 5.09 -8.13
C SER A 16 -20.63 5.03 -9.50
N PRO A 17 -20.13 6.17 -10.01
CA PRO A 17 -19.34 6.21 -11.23
C PRO A 17 -18.08 5.34 -11.18
N GLY A 18 -17.43 5.18 -10.03
CA GLY A 18 -16.22 4.37 -9.90
C GLY A 18 -16.46 2.89 -10.21
N ALA A 19 -17.67 2.37 -9.96
CA ALA A 19 -18.01 1.00 -10.34
C ALA A 19 -18.04 0.79 -11.87
N SER A 20 -18.28 1.86 -12.65
CA SER A 20 -18.30 1.77 -14.12
C SER A 20 -16.93 1.43 -14.71
N ILE A 21 -15.84 1.77 -14.01
CA ILE A 21 -14.46 1.47 -14.41
C ILE A 21 -14.28 -0.04 -14.61
N PHE A 22 -14.91 -0.87 -13.77
CA PHE A 22 -14.81 -2.33 -13.82
C PHE A 22 -15.97 -2.99 -14.59
N SER A 23 -17.02 -2.23 -14.92
CA SER A 23 -18.25 -2.79 -15.50
C SER A 23 -18.10 -3.16 -16.97
N SER A 24 -18.32 -4.40 -17.38
CA SER A 24 -18.44 -4.77 -18.81
C SER A 24 -19.48 -3.88 -19.51
N ALA A 25 -19.06 -3.08 -20.49
CA ALA A 25 -19.98 -2.41 -21.39
C ALA A 25 -20.25 -3.41 -22.52
N GLY A 26 -21.51 -3.69 -22.85
CA GLY A 26 -21.88 -4.62 -23.92
C GLY A 26 -21.23 -4.19 -25.23
N THR A 27 -20.10 -4.79 -25.59
CA THR A 27 -19.41 -4.46 -26.83
C THR A 27 -20.10 -5.14 -27.99
N LYS A 28 -20.51 -4.35 -28.98
CA LYS A 28 -21.05 -4.78 -30.28
C LYS A 28 -20.01 -5.46 -31.19
N HIS A 29 -18.81 -5.72 -30.69
CA HIS A 29 -17.83 -6.49 -31.43
C HIS A 29 -18.21 -7.97 -31.33
N PRO A 30 -18.23 -8.71 -32.45
CA PRO A 30 -18.45 -10.14 -32.39
C PRO A 30 -17.35 -10.70 -31.50
N GLU A 31 -17.74 -11.24 -30.35
CA GLU A 31 -16.96 -12.28 -29.70
C GLU A 31 -16.79 -13.34 -30.78
N ASN A 32 -15.65 -13.34 -31.45
CA ASN A 32 -15.22 -14.51 -32.18
C ASN A 32 -15.07 -15.58 -31.11
N ASN A 33 -16.14 -16.36 -30.92
CA ASN A 33 -16.10 -17.70 -30.36
C ASN A 33 -15.25 -18.54 -31.32
N LEU A 34 -13.97 -18.22 -31.41
CA LEU A 34 -12.97 -19.22 -31.72
C LEU A 34 -13.05 -20.17 -30.54
N VAL A 35 -13.61 -21.34 -30.82
CA VAL A 35 -13.49 -22.52 -29.98
C VAL A 35 -12.05 -22.52 -29.47
N ALA A 36 -11.87 -22.30 -28.17
CA ALA A 36 -10.59 -22.38 -27.48
C ALA A 36 -10.15 -23.85 -27.49
N HIS A 37 -9.78 -24.34 -28.66
CA HIS A 37 -8.98 -25.53 -28.84
C HIS A 37 -7.53 -25.07 -28.89
N ASP A 38 -6.97 -24.86 -27.72
CA ASP A 38 -5.59 -25.18 -27.36
C ASP A 38 -5.43 -24.89 -25.87
N GLN A 39 -4.56 -25.65 -25.20
CA GLN A 39 -4.34 -25.64 -23.74
C GLN A 39 -4.34 -24.20 -23.20
N GLN A 40 -5.32 -23.88 -22.37
CA GLN A 40 -5.48 -22.53 -21.82
C GLN A 40 -4.27 -22.23 -20.94
N TYR A 41 -3.36 -21.37 -21.40
CA TYR A 41 -2.15 -20.99 -20.68
C TYR A 41 -2.52 -20.46 -19.28
N ALA A 42 -2.11 -21.21 -18.25
CA ALA A 42 -2.16 -20.80 -16.86
C ALA A 42 -0.88 -19.99 -16.61
N GLY A 43 -1.04 -18.71 -16.29
CA GLY A 43 0.07 -17.77 -16.10
C GLY A 43 -0.40 -16.56 -15.30
N PRO A 44 0.54 -15.69 -14.89
CA PRO A 44 0.25 -14.59 -13.98
C PRO A 44 -0.78 -13.60 -14.56
N LYS A 45 -1.72 -13.16 -13.73
CA LYS A 45 -2.75 -12.17 -14.08
C LYS A 45 -2.48 -10.84 -13.38
N ARG A 46 -1.70 -9.97 -14.02
CA ARG A 46 -1.39 -8.60 -13.57
C ARG A 46 -2.12 -7.56 -14.45
N ILE A 47 -3.43 -7.70 -14.58
CA ILE A 47 -4.26 -6.88 -15.49
C ILE A 47 -4.65 -5.50 -14.91
N GLN A 48 -4.07 -5.14 -13.77
CA GLN A 48 -4.24 -3.83 -13.14
C GLN A 48 -2.87 -3.21 -12.93
N ALA A 49 -2.74 -1.92 -13.26
CA ALA A 49 -1.53 -1.13 -13.09
C ALA A 49 -1.88 0.26 -12.58
N LYS A 50 -0.92 0.93 -11.93
CA LYS A 50 -1.08 2.29 -11.42
C LYS A 50 0.01 3.24 -11.93
N ARG A 51 -0.33 4.52 -12.08
CA ARG A 51 0.62 5.64 -12.26
C ARG A 51 0.19 6.77 -11.32
N GLY A 52 0.84 6.91 -10.18
CA GLY A 52 0.34 7.75 -9.09
C GLY A 52 -1.07 7.32 -8.67
N ASN A 53 -2.04 8.23 -8.80
CA ASN A 53 -3.46 7.99 -8.52
C ASN A 53 -4.27 7.47 -9.72
N GLU A 54 -3.64 7.34 -10.88
CA GLU A 54 -4.27 6.77 -12.07
C GLU A 54 -4.28 5.25 -12.01
N LEU A 55 -5.39 4.66 -12.43
CA LEU A 55 -5.63 3.24 -12.58
C LEU A 55 -5.74 2.89 -14.07
N PHE A 56 -5.01 1.85 -14.47
CA PHE A 56 -5.19 1.13 -15.73
C PHE A 56 -5.71 -0.27 -15.43
N THR A 57 -6.85 -0.66 -16.00
CA THR A 57 -7.42 -2.00 -15.78
C THR A 57 -7.95 -2.60 -17.08
N VAL A 58 -7.76 -3.90 -17.26
CA VAL A 58 -8.30 -4.62 -18.44
C VAL A 58 -9.70 -5.14 -18.13
N VAL A 59 -10.67 -4.77 -18.96
CA VAL A 59 -12.04 -5.32 -18.94
C VAL A 59 -12.42 -5.72 -20.36
N ASN A 60 -12.77 -6.99 -20.59
CA ASN A 60 -13.06 -7.55 -21.92
C ASN A 60 -11.96 -7.29 -22.96
N ASN A 61 -10.70 -7.48 -22.56
CA ASN A 61 -9.52 -7.21 -23.38
C ASN A 61 -9.35 -5.74 -23.83
N GLN A 62 -10.01 -4.80 -23.17
CA GLN A 62 -9.85 -3.36 -23.39
C GLN A 62 -9.24 -2.71 -22.15
N ILE A 63 -8.27 -1.82 -22.36
CA ILE A 63 -7.63 -1.09 -21.27
C ILE A 63 -8.49 0.13 -20.94
N ARG A 64 -8.88 0.24 -19.68
CA ARG A 64 -9.61 1.37 -19.12
C ARG A 64 -8.70 2.18 -18.23
N TRP A 65 -8.74 3.49 -18.41
CA TRP A 65 -7.90 4.44 -17.74
C TRP A 65 -8.74 5.46 -16.98
N SER A 66 -8.45 5.66 -15.70
CA SER A 66 -9.20 6.57 -14.82
C SER A 66 -8.34 7.08 -13.68
N ASP A 67 -8.64 8.26 -13.15
CA ASP A 67 -8.02 8.80 -11.94
C ASP A 67 -8.93 8.57 -10.73
N LEU A 68 -8.47 7.77 -9.77
CA LEU A 68 -9.27 7.37 -8.62
C LEU A 68 -9.53 8.52 -7.64
N ALA A 69 -8.57 9.44 -7.47
CA ALA A 69 -8.73 10.59 -6.58
C ALA A 69 -9.87 11.50 -7.08
N ARG A 70 -9.89 11.74 -8.40
CA ARG A 70 -10.95 12.54 -9.04
C ARG A 70 -12.31 11.89 -8.98
N VAL A 71 -12.38 10.56 -9.14
CA VAL A 71 -13.64 9.80 -9.00
C VAL A 71 -14.18 9.93 -7.57
N LYS A 72 -13.30 9.84 -6.56
CA LYS A 72 -13.66 10.01 -5.15
C LYS A 72 -14.18 11.43 -4.88
N ASP A 73 -13.48 12.45 -5.33
CA ASP A 73 -13.84 13.87 -5.12
C ASP A 73 -15.18 14.24 -5.75
N GLU A 74 -15.41 13.79 -6.98
CA GLU A 74 -16.69 13.99 -7.67
C GLU A 74 -17.84 13.35 -6.91
N TRP A 75 -17.68 12.10 -6.49
CA TRP A 75 -18.70 11.39 -5.72
C TRP A 75 -19.01 12.09 -4.40
N GLN A 76 -17.98 12.58 -3.69
CA GLN A 76 -18.16 13.36 -2.47
C GLN A 76 -18.91 14.67 -2.73
N ARG A 77 -18.57 15.39 -3.81
CA ARG A 77 -19.26 16.64 -4.18
C ARG A 77 -20.74 16.40 -4.49
N GLN A 78 -21.05 15.36 -5.28
CA GLN A 78 -22.44 14.99 -5.59
C GLN A 78 -23.23 14.62 -4.32
N THR A 79 -22.59 13.94 -3.37
CA THR A 79 -23.21 13.55 -2.10
C THR A 79 -23.47 14.77 -1.21
N ARG A 80 -22.54 15.72 -1.14
CA ARG A 80 -22.72 16.99 -0.41
C ARG A 80 -23.87 17.83 -0.97
N LEU A 81 -23.99 17.93 -2.29
CA LEU A 81 -25.08 18.66 -2.95
C LEU A 81 -26.46 18.05 -2.64
N LYS A 82 -26.56 16.72 -2.59
CA LYS A 82 -27.79 15.99 -2.21
C LYS A 82 -28.19 16.22 -0.75
N ASN A 83 -27.22 16.37 0.15
CA ASN A 83 -27.49 16.57 1.58
C ASN A 83 -27.71 18.04 1.97
N GLY A 84 -27.28 18.99 1.13
CA GLY A 84 -27.33 20.43 1.42
C GLY A 84 -28.58 21.17 0.92
N THR A 85 -29.47 20.54 0.16
CA THR A 85 -30.66 21.21 -0.40
C THR A 85 -31.90 20.99 0.45
N SER A 86 -32.29 22.02 1.21
CA SER A 86 -33.66 22.19 1.69
C SER A 86 -34.64 22.19 0.50
N LYS A 87 -35.74 21.45 0.63
CA LYS A 87 -36.81 21.14 -0.34
C LYS A 87 -37.53 22.34 -1.03
N ALA A 88 -36.93 23.51 -1.20
CA ALA A 88 -37.64 24.71 -1.67
C ALA A 88 -37.44 25.10 -3.14
N GLU A 89 -36.52 24.49 -3.89
CA GLU A 89 -36.25 24.88 -5.30
C GLU A 89 -36.15 23.67 -6.23
N GLN A 90 -37.14 22.78 -6.19
CA GLN A 90 -37.14 21.56 -7.02
C GLN A 90 -37.96 21.63 -8.31
N GLU A 91 -38.44 22.80 -8.72
CA GLU A 91 -39.37 22.92 -9.87
C GLU A 91 -38.83 23.63 -11.13
N SER A 92 -37.59 24.15 -11.16
CA SER A 92 -37.09 24.87 -12.36
C SER A 92 -35.83 24.32 -13.05
N GLU A 93 -35.27 23.18 -12.62
CA GLU A 93 -34.14 22.52 -13.32
C GLU A 93 -34.32 20.99 -13.47
N GLN A 94 -35.56 20.51 -13.58
CA GLN A 94 -35.83 19.11 -13.90
C GLN A 94 -35.70 18.84 -15.42
N SER A 95 -34.52 19.08 -16.02
CA SER A 95 -34.23 18.57 -17.38
C SER A 95 -32.75 18.48 -17.75
N VAL A 96 -31.80 18.36 -16.81
CA VAL A 96 -30.46 17.88 -17.17
C VAL A 96 -30.40 16.40 -16.85
N HIS A 97 -30.58 15.60 -17.90
CA HIS A 97 -30.42 14.15 -17.92
C HIS A 97 -29.29 13.67 -16.99
N TYR A 98 -29.58 12.62 -16.22
CA TYR A 98 -28.61 11.69 -15.63
C TYR A 98 -27.76 11.03 -16.74
N LYS A 99 -26.95 11.81 -17.47
CA LYS A 99 -25.90 11.24 -18.30
C LYS A 99 -24.90 10.62 -17.34
N VAL A 100 -24.88 9.29 -17.30
CA VAL A 100 -23.81 8.47 -16.74
C VAL A 100 -22.51 9.04 -17.29
N THR A 101 -21.86 9.91 -16.54
CA THR A 101 -20.54 10.42 -16.91
C THR A 101 -19.62 9.25 -16.62
N THR A 102 -19.14 8.60 -17.67
CA THR A 102 -18.16 7.52 -17.52
C THR A 102 -16.83 8.19 -17.18
N PHE A 103 -16.32 7.94 -15.97
CA PHE A 103 -15.03 8.45 -15.49
C PHE A 103 -13.86 7.57 -15.91
N ALA A 104 -14.10 6.68 -16.88
CA ALA A 104 -13.11 5.80 -17.46
C ALA A 104 -13.00 6.09 -18.95
N GLN A 105 -11.79 6.40 -19.41
CA GLN A 105 -11.45 6.45 -20.81
C GLN A 105 -11.06 5.06 -21.30
N VAL A 106 -11.50 4.68 -22.50
CA VAL A 106 -11.05 3.42 -23.13
C VAL A 106 -9.83 3.71 -23.99
N LEU A 107 -8.72 3.00 -23.74
CA LEU A 107 -7.53 3.02 -24.57
C LEU A 107 -7.61 1.87 -25.58
N ILE A 108 -7.68 2.21 -26.87
CA ILE A 108 -7.70 1.23 -27.95
C ILE A 108 -6.26 0.80 -28.25
N THR A 109 -6.02 -0.50 -28.18
CA THR A 109 -4.74 -1.15 -28.48
C THR A 109 -4.93 -2.22 -29.56
N PRO A 110 -3.90 -2.52 -30.38
CA PRO A 110 -4.00 -3.50 -31.46
C PRO A 110 -3.83 -4.96 -30.97
N VAL A 111 -4.05 -5.23 -29.68
CA VAL A 111 -3.82 -6.54 -29.09
C VAL A 111 -5.02 -7.45 -29.35
N HIS A 112 -4.77 -8.58 -30.00
CA HIS A 112 -5.81 -9.57 -30.32
C HIS A 112 -5.86 -10.73 -29.31
N GLU A 113 -4.72 -11.06 -28.69
CA GLU A 113 -4.61 -12.05 -27.62
C GLU A 113 -5.15 -11.51 -26.28
N THR A 114 -5.36 -12.39 -25.31
CA THR A 114 -5.79 -12.01 -23.96
C THR A 114 -4.67 -11.26 -23.24
N ILE A 115 -4.90 -10.01 -22.84
CA ILE A 115 -3.93 -9.24 -22.04
C ILE A 115 -3.81 -9.88 -20.65
N ARG A 116 -2.58 -10.23 -20.26
CA ARG A 116 -2.25 -10.84 -18.97
C ARG A 116 -1.60 -9.87 -18.00
N GLN A 117 -0.72 -8.99 -18.49
CA GLN A 117 0.04 -8.07 -17.64
C GLN A 117 0.07 -6.66 -18.20
N LEU A 118 -0.07 -5.69 -17.31
CA LEU A 118 0.14 -4.27 -17.56
C LEU A 118 1.29 -3.80 -16.68
N VAL A 119 2.38 -3.31 -17.28
CA VAL A 119 3.58 -2.89 -16.54
C VAL A 119 3.95 -1.46 -16.94
N PRO A 120 3.57 -0.44 -16.13
CA PRO A 120 3.91 0.94 -16.42
C PRO A 120 5.41 1.15 -16.20
N SER A 121 6.01 1.98 -17.04
CA SER A 121 7.40 2.42 -16.88
C SER A 121 7.60 3.22 -15.59
N PRO A 122 8.81 3.22 -14.99
CA PRO A 122 9.08 3.94 -13.75
C PRO A 122 8.78 5.44 -13.83
N ASN A 123 8.99 6.06 -14.98
CA ASN A 123 8.67 7.47 -15.22
C ASN A 123 7.22 7.72 -15.67
N GLY A 124 6.43 6.66 -15.90
CA GLY A 124 5.04 6.74 -16.33
C GLY A 124 4.83 7.18 -17.79
N ALA A 125 5.85 7.17 -18.65
CA ALA A 125 5.73 7.57 -20.06
C ALA A 125 5.24 6.43 -20.98
N PHE A 126 5.65 5.20 -20.68
CA PHE A 126 5.29 3.98 -21.40
C PHE A 126 4.46 3.02 -20.54
N LEU A 127 3.67 2.19 -21.20
CA LEU A 127 2.96 1.05 -20.63
C LEU A 127 3.29 -0.19 -21.47
N ALA A 128 3.94 -1.18 -20.86
CA ALA A 128 4.10 -2.49 -21.47
C ALA A 128 2.81 -3.30 -21.30
N ILE A 129 2.27 -3.80 -22.40
CA ILE A 129 1.07 -4.61 -22.49
C ILE A 129 1.50 -5.99 -22.94
N VAL A 130 1.41 -6.96 -22.03
CA VAL A 130 1.85 -8.34 -22.25
C VAL A 130 0.63 -9.23 -22.40
N ALA A 131 0.54 -9.92 -23.53
CA ALA A 131 -0.40 -11.00 -23.76
C ALA A 131 0.28 -12.36 -23.53
N ASP A 132 -0.32 -13.45 -24.00
CA ASP A 132 0.26 -14.79 -23.79
C ASP A 132 1.62 -14.91 -24.52
N HIS A 133 1.71 -14.48 -25.79
CA HIS A 133 2.94 -14.57 -26.60
C HIS A 133 3.44 -13.25 -27.16
N THR A 134 2.60 -12.20 -27.16
CA THR A 134 2.93 -10.91 -27.76
C THR A 134 3.12 -9.82 -26.71
N VAL A 135 4.03 -8.88 -27.01
CA VAL A 135 4.31 -7.71 -26.16
C VAL A 135 4.15 -6.44 -26.97
N PHE A 136 3.42 -5.46 -26.43
CA PHE A 136 3.24 -4.15 -27.03
C PHE A 136 3.65 -3.05 -26.05
N ILE A 137 4.31 -2.01 -26.55
CA ILE A 137 4.67 -0.81 -25.78
C ILE A 137 3.75 0.33 -26.21
N ALA A 138 2.87 0.75 -25.31
CA ALA A 138 1.99 1.88 -25.52
C ALA A 138 2.62 3.16 -24.95
N VAL A 139 2.57 4.26 -25.71
CA VAL A 139 2.95 5.59 -25.23
C VAL A 139 1.77 6.18 -24.48
N LEU A 140 1.89 6.36 -23.17
CA LEU A 140 0.78 6.81 -22.34
C LEU A 140 0.40 8.27 -22.68
N PRO A 141 -0.91 8.58 -22.81
CA PRO A 141 -1.38 9.94 -22.99
C PRO A 141 -1.17 10.80 -21.73
N ASP A 142 -1.21 12.11 -21.94
CA ASP A 142 -1.13 13.11 -20.87
C ASP A 142 -2.39 13.03 -19.96
N PRO A 143 -2.23 13.01 -18.62
CA PRO A 143 -3.33 13.00 -17.64
C PRO A 143 -4.45 14.02 -17.88
N SER A 144 -4.16 15.14 -18.54
CA SER A 144 -5.13 16.18 -18.92
C SER A 144 -6.33 15.64 -19.72
N HIS A 145 -6.17 14.54 -20.46
CA HIS A 145 -7.27 13.88 -21.16
C HIS A 145 -8.37 13.37 -20.22
N LEU A 146 -8.03 12.98 -18.99
CA LEU A 146 -9.00 12.58 -17.97
C LEU A 146 -9.78 13.76 -17.39
N ALA A 147 -9.33 15.00 -17.62
CA ALA A 147 -10.06 16.20 -17.21
C ALA A 147 -11.14 16.65 -18.19
N GLY A 148 -11.10 16.13 -19.43
CA GLY A 148 -12.09 16.44 -20.44
C GLY A 148 -13.46 15.85 -20.12
N ARG A 149 -14.51 16.43 -20.72
CA ARG A 149 -15.86 15.83 -20.75
C ARG A 149 -16.02 14.80 -21.88
N ASP A 150 -14.94 14.52 -22.60
CA ASP A 150 -14.94 13.66 -23.77
C ASP A 150 -14.68 12.22 -23.37
N THR A 151 -15.66 11.35 -23.57
CA THR A 151 -15.59 9.92 -23.22
C THR A 151 -15.26 9.04 -24.44
N LEU A 152 -14.87 9.65 -25.56
CA LEU A 152 -14.54 8.92 -26.79
C LEU A 152 -13.27 8.07 -26.62
N PRO A 153 -13.27 6.80 -27.07
CA PRO A 153 -12.09 5.95 -26.99
C PRO A 153 -10.84 6.59 -27.61
N ILE A 154 -9.72 6.57 -26.88
CA ILE A 154 -8.45 7.14 -27.34
C ILE A 154 -7.64 6.03 -28.00
N ARG A 155 -7.23 6.24 -29.25
CA ARG A 155 -6.30 5.35 -29.93
C ARG A 155 -4.87 5.72 -29.54
N VAL A 156 -4.23 4.85 -28.78
CA VAL A 156 -2.88 5.08 -28.26
C VAL A 156 -1.84 4.67 -29.31
N LYS A 157 -0.72 5.39 -29.36
CA LYS A 157 0.43 4.97 -30.19
C LYS A 157 1.08 3.76 -29.54
N THR A 158 1.05 2.62 -30.23
CA THR A 158 1.56 1.34 -29.75
C THR A 158 2.61 0.79 -30.71
N TYR A 159 3.68 0.24 -30.17
CA TYR A 159 4.74 -0.44 -30.91
C TYR A 159 4.76 -1.92 -30.51
N GLN A 160 4.84 -2.84 -31.45
CA GLN A 160 5.04 -4.26 -31.15
C GLN A 160 6.51 -4.48 -30.79
N LEU A 161 6.77 -5.10 -29.65
CA LEU A 161 8.12 -5.44 -29.21
C LEU A 161 8.50 -6.81 -29.75
N GLY A 162 9.61 -6.89 -30.45
CA GLY A 162 10.13 -8.09 -31.08
C GLY A 162 9.12 -8.78 -31.99
N PRO A 163 8.76 -8.23 -33.16
CA PRO A 163 7.77 -8.83 -34.07
C PRO A 163 8.11 -10.26 -34.53
N THR A 164 9.40 -10.63 -34.48
CA THR A 164 9.91 -11.98 -34.78
C THR A 164 10.34 -12.75 -33.53
N THR A 165 10.10 -12.22 -32.33
CA THR A 165 10.55 -12.79 -31.06
C THR A 165 9.36 -13.11 -30.16
N HIS A 166 8.52 -12.11 -29.92
CA HIS A 166 7.27 -12.23 -29.15
C HIS A 166 6.12 -12.36 -30.14
N VAL A 167 5.97 -13.57 -30.68
CA VAL A 167 4.97 -13.90 -31.70
C VAL A 167 4.57 -15.36 -31.58
N ILE A 168 3.34 -15.70 -31.94
CA ILE A 168 2.92 -17.11 -32.07
C ILE A 168 3.65 -17.70 -33.29
N PRO A 169 4.37 -18.83 -33.20
CA PRO A 169 4.31 -19.90 -32.19
C PRO A 169 5.51 -19.96 -31.21
N GLU A 170 6.17 -18.85 -30.93
CA GLU A 170 7.27 -18.82 -29.96
C GLU A 170 6.81 -19.02 -28.51
N SER A 171 7.75 -19.12 -27.57
CA SER A 171 7.46 -19.39 -26.16
C SER A 171 6.68 -18.23 -25.50
N PRO A 172 5.71 -18.49 -24.61
CA PRO A 172 4.93 -17.45 -23.95
C PRO A 172 5.81 -16.55 -23.06
N VAL A 173 5.37 -15.31 -22.89
CA VAL A 173 6.06 -14.30 -22.08
C VAL A 173 5.57 -14.40 -20.64
N VAL A 174 6.48 -14.77 -19.73
CA VAL A 174 6.18 -15.00 -18.32
C VAL A 174 6.33 -13.73 -17.51
N SER A 175 7.39 -12.96 -17.74
CA SER A 175 7.67 -11.74 -16.99
C SER A 175 8.17 -10.62 -17.91
N ALA A 176 7.68 -9.40 -17.66
CA ALA A 176 8.17 -8.17 -18.27
C ALA A 176 8.47 -7.16 -17.17
N LEU A 177 9.73 -6.75 -17.05
CA LEU A 177 10.22 -5.92 -15.95
C LEU A 177 10.98 -4.73 -16.51
N TRP A 178 10.71 -3.52 -16.02
CA TRP A 178 11.58 -2.39 -16.32
C TRP A 178 12.87 -2.52 -15.53
N HIS A 179 14.01 -2.33 -16.20
CA HIS A 179 15.31 -2.42 -15.54
C HIS A 179 15.42 -1.32 -14.47
N PRO A 180 15.77 -1.64 -13.21
CA PRO A 180 15.86 -0.65 -12.13
C PRO A 180 16.82 0.48 -12.47
N LEU A 181 18.03 0.12 -12.93
CA LEU A 181 19.07 1.05 -13.37
C LEU A 181 18.93 1.45 -14.86
N GLY A 182 17.76 1.26 -15.47
CA GLY A 182 17.53 1.63 -16.86
C GLY A 182 17.46 3.15 -17.05
N VAL A 183 17.89 3.64 -18.21
CA VAL A 183 17.65 5.05 -18.57
C VAL A 183 16.20 5.22 -19.01
N HIS A 184 15.37 5.80 -18.15
CA HIS A 184 13.94 6.02 -18.39
C HIS A 184 13.67 7.51 -18.66
N SER A 185 13.29 7.85 -19.90
CA SER A 185 12.87 9.18 -20.31
C SER A 185 11.55 9.13 -21.09
N ASN A 186 11.02 10.28 -21.51
CA ASN A 186 9.82 10.31 -22.35
C ASN A 186 10.04 9.72 -23.76
N LEU A 187 11.31 9.49 -24.13
CA LEU A 187 11.73 8.97 -25.42
C LEU A 187 12.30 7.56 -25.34
N ALA A 188 13.03 7.24 -24.28
CA ALA A 188 13.73 5.99 -24.11
C ALA A 188 13.33 5.25 -22.83
N GLY A 189 13.47 3.93 -22.82
CA GLY A 189 13.24 3.10 -21.65
C GLY A 189 13.91 1.74 -21.78
N CYS A 190 14.19 1.08 -20.65
CA CYS A 190 14.82 -0.23 -20.66
C CYS A 190 13.90 -1.30 -20.08
N LEU A 191 13.47 -2.25 -20.91
CA LEU A 191 12.60 -3.36 -20.53
C LEU A 191 13.34 -4.68 -20.65
N VAL A 192 13.14 -5.58 -19.69
CA VAL A 192 13.61 -6.97 -19.73
C VAL A 192 12.40 -7.89 -19.87
N THR A 193 12.44 -8.80 -20.83
CA THR A 193 11.41 -9.82 -21.03
C THR A 193 11.99 -11.20 -20.79
N VAL A 194 11.28 -12.03 -20.06
CA VAL A 194 11.64 -13.43 -19.80
C VAL A 194 10.52 -14.34 -20.31
N THR A 195 10.88 -15.29 -21.15
CA THR A 195 9.96 -16.29 -21.72
C THR A 195 10.02 -17.60 -20.96
N ALA A 196 8.97 -18.43 -21.09
CA ALA A 196 8.87 -19.71 -20.35
C ALA A 196 10.01 -20.69 -20.68
N ASP A 197 10.64 -20.55 -21.84
CA ASP A 197 11.79 -21.36 -22.27
C ASP A 197 13.14 -20.80 -21.79
N ALA A 198 13.13 -20.04 -20.70
CA ALA A 198 14.31 -19.48 -20.05
C ALA A 198 15.18 -18.57 -20.93
N ALA A 199 14.56 -17.80 -21.83
CA ALA A 199 15.28 -16.79 -22.61
C ALA A 199 15.03 -15.37 -22.06
N VAL A 200 16.11 -14.76 -21.56
CA VAL A 200 16.14 -13.40 -21.00
C VAL A 200 16.57 -12.43 -22.10
N ARG A 201 15.81 -11.35 -22.32
CA ARG A 201 16.09 -10.34 -23.36
C ARG A 201 15.99 -8.94 -22.81
N VAL A 202 17.02 -8.13 -23.02
CA VAL A 202 17.08 -6.71 -22.64
C VAL A 202 16.77 -5.86 -23.86
N TRP A 203 15.81 -4.96 -23.72
CA TRP A 203 15.30 -4.07 -24.77
C TRP A 203 15.54 -2.62 -24.36
N GLU A 204 16.46 -1.95 -25.03
CA GLU A 204 16.68 -0.52 -24.86
C GLU A 204 15.89 0.23 -25.91
N ILE A 205 14.66 0.56 -25.53
CA ILE A 205 13.64 1.14 -26.39
C ILE A 205 13.93 2.63 -26.57
N ASP A 206 13.81 3.12 -27.81
CA ASP A 206 13.86 4.53 -28.15
C ASP A 206 12.80 4.86 -29.22
N ARG A 207 11.90 5.79 -28.91
CA ARG A 207 10.82 6.23 -29.81
C ARG A 207 11.31 6.79 -31.14
N ASN A 208 12.53 7.32 -31.19
CA ASN A 208 13.13 7.85 -32.42
C ASN A 208 13.75 6.76 -33.30
N ASN A 209 14.01 5.58 -32.73
CA ASN A 209 14.65 4.47 -33.41
C ASN A 209 13.74 3.24 -33.42
N HIS A 210 13.03 3.00 -34.53
CA HIS A 210 12.13 1.84 -34.63
C HIS A 210 12.85 0.49 -34.41
N TRP A 211 14.13 0.40 -34.77
CA TRP A 211 14.90 -0.84 -34.62
C TRP A 211 15.06 -1.29 -33.16
N SER A 212 14.99 -0.33 -32.23
CA SER A 212 15.00 -0.62 -30.79
C SER A 212 13.83 -1.48 -30.32
N PHE A 213 12.71 -1.46 -31.06
CA PHE A 213 11.55 -2.31 -30.79
C PHE A 213 11.67 -3.66 -31.49
N ASP A 214 12.44 -3.76 -32.57
CA ASP A 214 12.51 -4.96 -33.40
C ASP A 214 13.51 -5.99 -32.84
N ARG A 215 14.61 -5.55 -32.22
CA ARG A 215 15.66 -6.42 -31.69
C ARG A 215 16.12 -6.03 -30.28
N PRO A 216 16.38 -7.02 -29.40
CA PRO A 216 16.95 -6.75 -28.09
C PRO A 216 18.43 -6.36 -28.21
N THR A 217 18.93 -5.58 -27.26
CA THR A 217 20.36 -5.23 -27.16
C THR A 217 21.19 -6.36 -26.55
N LEU A 218 20.59 -7.17 -25.69
CA LEU A 218 21.17 -8.38 -25.12
C LEU A 218 20.11 -9.49 -25.11
N ALA A 219 20.49 -10.70 -25.50
CA ALA A 219 19.62 -11.87 -25.44
C ALA A 219 20.43 -13.07 -24.95
N VAL A 220 19.92 -13.74 -23.92
CA VAL A 220 20.59 -14.83 -23.21
C VAL A 220 19.62 -16.00 -23.08
N ASP A 221 20.02 -17.18 -23.51
CA ASP A 221 19.31 -18.45 -23.31
C ASP A 221 19.94 -19.14 -22.09
N LEU A 222 19.22 -19.17 -20.97
CA LEU A 222 19.73 -19.69 -19.70
C LEU A 222 20.10 -21.18 -19.80
N ARG A 223 19.42 -21.93 -20.65
CA ARG A 223 19.71 -23.35 -20.92
C ARG A 223 21.04 -23.56 -21.61
N LYS A 224 21.48 -22.59 -22.42
CA LYS A 224 22.84 -22.63 -23.01
C LYS A 224 23.89 -22.14 -22.01
N LEU A 225 23.51 -21.19 -21.16
CA LEU A 225 24.41 -20.57 -20.20
C LEU A 225 24.74 -21.50 -19.02
N ILE A 226 23.81 -22.36 -18.59
CA ILE A 226 24.04 -23.34 -17.52
C ILE A 226 25.12 -24.36 -17.89
N ASP A 227 25.15 -24.77 -19.16
CA ASP A 227 26.15 -25.68 -19.73
C ASP A 227 27.42 -24.95 -20.23
N GLY A 228 27.44 -23.62 -20.13
CA GLY A 228 28.50 -22.77 -20.67
C GLY A 228 29.82 -22.96 -19.92
N THR A 229 30.92 -23.14 -20.65
CA THR A 229 32.26 -23.29 -20.03
C THR A 229 33.11 -22.03 -20.13
N SER A 230 32.84 -21.18 -21.13
CA SER A 230 33.62 -19.98 -21.39
C SER A 230 32.76 -18.78 -21.75
N CYS A 231 33.22 -17.58 -21.44
CA CYS A 231 32.47 -16.35 -21.73
C CYS A 231 32.40 -15.99 -23.24
N ASP A 232 33.16 -16.69 -24.08
CA ASP A 232 33.26 -16.44 -25.53
C ASP A 232 32.25 -17.28 -26.36
N GLU A 233 31.48 -18.15 -25.70
CA GLU A 233 30.44 -18.98 -26.32
C GLU A 233 29.19 -18.17 -26.71
N ASP A 234 28.41 -18.70 -27.66
CA ASP A 234 27.16 -18.07 -28.10
C ASP A 234 25.97 -18.50 -27.23
N PHE A 235 25.63 -17.63 -26.28
CA PHE A 235 24.47 -17.81 -25.40
C PHE A 235 23.18 -17.20 -25.97
N ALA A 236 23.17 -16.70 -27.21
CA ALA A 236 21.95 -16.11 -27.77
C ALA A 236 20.88 -17.17 -28.04
N PRO A 237 19.59 -16.89 -27.76
CA PRO A 237 18.50 -17.81 -28.07
C PRO A 237 18.37 -18.03 -29.59
N SER A 238 17.89 -19.22 -29.96
CA SER A 238 17.72 -19.58 -31.36
C SER A 238 16.75 -18.62 -32.07
N GLY A 239 17.12 -18.15 -33.26
CA GLY A 239 16.28 -17.26 -34.07
C GLY A 239 14.97 -17.91 -34.55
N PHE A 240 13.99 -17.06 -34.86
CA PHE A 240 12.66 -17.44 -35.32
C PHE A 240 12.67 -18.49 -36.44
N GLY A 241 11.81 -19.50 -36.32
CA GLY A 241 11.63 -20.54 -37.34
C GLY A 241 12.74 -21.60 -37.40
N ARG A 242 13.70 -21.58 -36.47
CA ARG A 242 14.64 -22.70 -36.26
C ARG A 242 13.98 -23.79 -35.41
N ASN A 243 14.18 -25.05 -35.77
CA ASN A 243 13.63 -26.17 -35.00
C ASN A 243 14.19 -26.17 -33.57
N LYS A 244 13.27 -26.12 -32.59
CA LYS A 244 13.55 -26.36 -31.19
C LYS A 244 13.95 -27.83 -31.04
N GLY A 245 15.18 -28.09 -30.59
CA GLY A 245 15.65 -29.46 -30.32
C GLY A 245 14.92 -30.06 -29.11
N PHE A 246 15.23 -31.31 -28.75
CA PHE A 246 14.74 -31.94 -27.52
C PHE A 246 15.83 -31.86 -26.44
N SER A 247 15.48 -31.34 -25.26
CA SER A 247 16.32 -31.35 -24.05
C SER A 247 15.47 -31.64 -22.82
N ALA A 248 16.07 -32.14 -21.74
CA ALA A 248 15.40 -32.27 -20.44
C ALA A 248 15.04 -30.89 -19.86
N ASP A 249 15.89 -29.88 -20.13
CA ASP A 249 15.76 -28.50 -19.65
C ASP A 249 14.49 -27.79 -20.13
N TYR A 250 13.74 -28.34 -21.10
CA TYR A 250 12.45 -27.77 -21.45
C TYR A 250 11.40 -27.92 -20.35
N ILE A 251 11.56 -28.91 -19.47
CA ILE A 251 10.70 -29.13 -18.32
C ILE A 251 11.40 -28.57 -17.08
N ASP A 252 12.67 -28.89 -16.90
CA ASP A 252 13.41 -28.52 -15.68
C ASP A 252 13.63 -27.00 -15.56
N MET A 253 13.88 -26.32 -16.69
CA MET A 253 14.08 -24.86 -16.75
C MET A 253 12.86 -24.13 -17.33
N GLU A 254 11.64 -24.55 -16.99
CA GLU A 254 10.43 -23.76 -17.28
C GLU A 254 10.35 -22.56 -16.32
N VAL A 255 10.44 -21.33 -16.83
CA VAL A 255 10.40 -20.14 -15.96
C VAL A 255 8.98 -19.87 -15.44
N ALA A 256 8.84 -19.67 -14.13
CA ALA A 256 7.59 -19.28 -13.49
C ALA A 256 7.48 -17.77 -13.26
N SER A 257 8.55 -17.13 -12.81
CA SER A 257 8.62 -15.68 -12.58
C SER A 257 10.05 -15.18 -12.52
N ALA A 258 10.24 -13.89 -12.77
CA ALA A 258 11.52 -13.23 -12.61
C ALA A 258 11.33 -11.89 -11.88
N ALA A 259 12.34 -11.48 -11.10
CA ALA A 259 12.34 -10.21 -10.39
C ALA A 259 13.78 -9.69 -10.26
N PHE A 260 13.95 -8.37 -10.26
CA PHE A 260 15.23 -7.77 -9.88
C PHE A 260 15.40 -7.77 -8.36
N GLY A 261 16.63 -7.97 -7.89
CA GLY A 261 16.96 -8.00 -6.46
C GLY A 261 16.71 -6.67 -5.76
N GLY A 262 17.01 -5.56 -6.44
CA GLY A 262 16.85 -4.18 -5.97
C GLY A 262 15.96 -3.33 -6.86
N SER A 263 15.65 -2.14 -6.35
CA SER A 263 14.90 -1.07 -7.05
C SER A 263 15.79 0.06 -7.57
N GLY A 264 17.10 0.03 -7.26
CA GLY A 264 18.07 1.03 -7.71
C GLY A 264 18.15 2.24 -6.77
N LEU A 265 17.75 2.06 -5.52
CA LEU A 265 17.83 3.09 -4.48
C LEU A 265 19.26 3.14 -3.91
N ALA A 266 19.71 4.33 -3.51
CA ALA A 266 21.06 4.54 -2.98
C ALA A 266 21.36 3.77 -1.67
N LYS A 267 20.31 3.38 -0.92
CA LYS A 267 20.40 2.63 0.34
C LYS A 267 20.48 1.10 0.14
N GLU A 268 20.33 0.59 -1.07
CA GLU A 268 20.38 -0.85 -1.35
C GLU A 268 21.82 -1.31 -1.62
N ASP A 269 22.11 -2.59 -1.40
CA ASP A 269 23.34 -3.21 -1.88
C ASP A 269 23.55 -2.94 -3.38
N ALA A 270 24.79 -2.67 -3.77
CA ALA A 270 25.11 -2.20 -5.11
C ALA A 270 24.91 -3.27 -6.19
N TRP A 271 25.11 -4.55 -5.87
CA TRP A 271 24.87 -5.65 -6.81
C TRP A 271 23.38 -5.94 -6.97
N ALA A 272 22.58 -5.80 -5.91
CA ALA A 272 21.16 -6.15 -5.90
C ALA A 272 20.31 -5.58 -7.07
N PRO A 273 20.37 -4.28 -7.45
CA PRO A 273 19.61 -3.76 -8.59
C PRO A 273 20.14 -4.22 -9.96
N MET A 274 21.32 -4.85 -10.01
CA MET A 274 21.92 -5.47 -11.20
C MET A 274 21.63 -6.97 -11.27
N THR A 275 21.15 -7.57 -10.17
CA THR A 275 20.86 -9.00 -10.08
C THR A 275 19.43 -9.29 -10.57
N LEU A 276 19.32 -10.09 -11.63
CA LEU A 276 18.04 -10.67 -12.06
C LEU A 276 17.89 -12.06 -11.45
N TRP A 277 16.90 -12.23 -10.59
CA TRP A 277 16.49 -13.52 -10.05
C TRP A 277 15.42 -14.16 -10.95
N VAL A 278 15.55 -15.47 -11.17
CA VAL A 278 14.66 -16.26 -12.03
C VAL A 278 14.25 -17.52 -11.28
N ALA A 279 12.95 -17.66 -11.01
CA ALA A 279 12.36 -18.83 -10.39
C ALA A 279 11.83 -19.78 -11.47
N MET A 280 12.31 -21.02 -11.46
CA MET A 280 11.82 -22.10 -12.31
C MET A 280 10.63 -22.77 -11.64
N ARG A 281 9.70 -23.27 -12.46
CA ARG A 281 8.48 -23.91 -12.00
C ARG A 281 8.72 -25.16 -11.13
N PRO A 282 9.66 -26.06 -11.44
CA PRO A 282 9.91 -27.23 -10.60
C PRO A 282 10.42 -26.89 -9.18
N GLY A 283 11.06 -25.74 -9.00
CA GLY A 283 11.57 -25.30 -7.68
C GLY A 283 12.92 -24.62 -7.72
N ASP A 284 13.69 -24.80 -8.81
CA ASP A 284 15.03 -24.24 -8.91
C ASP A 284 15.02 -22.71 -9.00
N LEU A 285 15.90 -22.05 -8.25
CA LEU A 285 16.11 -20.61 -8.32
C LEU A 285 17.49 -20.32 -8.90
N TYR A 286 17.58 -19.32 -9.76
CA TYR A 286 18.82 -18.85 -10.36
C TYR A 286 18.96 -17.33 -10.26
N ALA A 287 20.20 -16.85 -10.34
CA ALA A 287 20.52 -15.43 -10.37
C ALA A 287 21.50 -15.10 -11.51
N LEU A 288 21.29 -13.95 -12.15
CA LEU A 288 22.21 -13.35 -13.13
C LEU A 288 22.71 -12.02 -12.59
N CYS A 289 24.00 -11.93 -12.26
CA CYS A 289 24.62 -10.70 -11.76
C CYS A 289 26.04 -10.51 -12.35
N PRO A 290 26.36 -9.32 -12.91
CA PRO A 290 25.49 -8.16 -13.14
C PRO A 290 24.82 -8.21 -14.52
N LEU A 291 23.48 -8.13 -14.58
CA LEU A 291 22.73 -7.92 -15.82
C LEU A 291 22.51 -6.42 -16.02
N LEU A 292 23.15 -5.81 -17.03
CA LEU A 292 23.03 -4.38 -17.31
C LEU A 292 22.67 -4.09 -18.79
N PRO A 293 21.89 -3.02 -19.06
CA PRO A 293 21.74 -2.45 -20.40
C PRO A 293 23.02 -1.75 -20.86
N THR A 294 23.13 -1.39 -22.14
CA THR A 294 24.33 -0.70 -22.66
C THR A 294 24.58 0.65 -21.99
N LYS A 295 23.51 1.35 -21.61
CA LYS A 295 23.54 2.58 -20.79
C LYS A 295 22.67 2.40 -19.57
N TRP A 296 23.21 2.72 -18.41
CA TRP A 296 22.52 2.54 -17.13
C TRP A 296 22.69 3.77 -16.23
N ARG A 297 21.69 3.99 -15.37
CA ARG A 297 21.62 5.08 -14.38
C ARG A 297 22.09 4.53 -13.04
N ALA A 298 23.31 4.87 -12.66
CA ALA A 298 23.94 4.46 -11.41
C ALA A 298 23.65 5.50 -10.30
N PRO A 299 23.15 5.10 -9.12
CA PRO A 299 23.24 5.92 -7.92
C PRO A 299 24.69 6.34 -7.62
N LEU A 300 24.88 7.54 -7.07
CA LEU A 300 26.22 8.02 -6.68
C LEU A 300 26.92 7.12 -5.65
N THR A 301 26.16 6.40 -4.82
CA THR A 301 26.68 5.46 -3.83
C THR A 301 27.16 4.13 -4.42
N THR A 302 26.79 3.82 -5.67
CA THR A 302 27.08 2.50 -6.28
C THR A 302 28.57 2.24 -6.43
N VAL A 303 29.32 3.19 -6.99
CA VAL A 303 30.77 2.99 -7.20
C VAL A 303 31.52 2.88 -5.87
N PRO A 304 31.36 3.80 -4.90
CA PRO A 304 31.97 3.66 -3.58
C PRO A 304 31.61 2.34 -2.88
N ALA A 305 30.34 1.93 -2.89
CA ALA A 305 29.87 0.68 -2.27
C ALA A 305 30.56 -0.56 -2.88
N LEU A 306 30.73 -0.59 -4.20
CA LEU A 306 31.42 -1.69 -4.87
C LEU A 306 32.92 -1.68 -4.57
N THR A 307 33.55 -0.51 -4.52
CA THR A 307 34.96 -0.37 -4.13
C THR A 307 35.20 -0.91 -2.72
N THR A 308 34.33 -0.58 -1.76
CA THR A 308 34.44 -1.05 -0.37
C THR A 308 34.11 -2.54 -0.22
N ALA A 309 33.31 -3.13 -1.10
CA ALA A 309 33.03 -4.57 -1.07
C ALA A 309 34.16 -5.39 -1.72
N ILE A 310 34.66 -4.95 -2.88
CA ILE A 310 35.59 -5.73 -3.71
C ILE A 310 37.03 -5.67 -3.17
N LEU A 311 37.52 -4.49 -2.78
CA LEU A 311 38.93 -4.34 -2.41
C LEU A 311 39.34 -5.12 -1.15
N PRO A 312 38.57 -5.10 -0.04
CA PRO A 312 38.91 -5.90 1.14
C PRO A 312 38.85 -7.41 0.86
N LYS A 313 37.85 -7.87 0.10
CA LYS A 313 37.73 -9.28 -0.31
C LYS A 313 38.90 -9.73 -1.20
N LEU A 314 39.34 -8.85 -2.12
CA LEU A 314 40.50 -9.12 -2.96
C LEU A 314 41.79 -9.18 -2.12
N ALA A 315 41.94 -8.33 -1.11
CA ALA A 315 43.09 -8.36 -0.20
C ALA A 315 43.11 -9.65 0.64
N SER A 316 41.98 -10.06 1.21
CA SER A 316 41.91 -11.29 2.03
C SER A 316 42.19 -12.55 1.20
N LEU A 317 41.65 -12.65 -0.02
CA LEU A 317 41.89 -13.80 -0.90
C LEU A 317 43.34 -13.88 -1.43
N GLN A 318 44.07 -12.76 -1.44
CA GLN A 318 45.48 -12.74 -1.85
C GLN A 318 46.44 -13.24 -0.78
N GLU A 319 46.04 -13.25 0.49
CA GLU A 319 46.87 -13.77 1.59
C GLU A 319 47.04 -15.30 1.48
N ASP A 320 45.96 -16.03 1.11
CA ASP A 320 45.94 -17.49 0.98
C ASP A 320 45.43 -17.97 -0.40
N PRO A 321 46.20 -17.78 -1.50
CA PRO A 321 45.73 -18.00 -2.86
C PRO A 321 45.56 -19.49 -3.26
N ALA A 322 46.06 -20.42 -2.44
CA ALA A 322 46.06 -21.85 -2.76
C ALA A 322 44.74 -22.55 -2.40
N GLU A 323 43.99 -22.02 -1.43
CA GLU A 323 42.70 -22.60 -0.99
C GLU A 323 41.51 -22.04 -1.79
N PHE A 324 41.62 -20.80 -2.28
CA PHE A 324 40.52 -20.06 -2.93
C PHE A 324 40.81 -19.63 -4.37
N GLU A 325 41.39 -20.50 -5.21
CA GLU A 325 41.81 -20.13 -6.57
C GLU A 325 40.63 -19.62 -7.44
N ASP A 326 39.49 -20.28 -7.38
CA ASP A 326 38.31 -19.95 -8.21
C ASP A 326 37.60 -18.67 -7.72
N GLU A 327 37.49 -18.48 -6.40
CA GLU A 327 36.98 -17.24 -5.79
C GLU A 327 37.90 -16.05 -6.05
N LEU A 328 39.22 -16.24 -5.96
CA LEU A 328 40.22 -15.22 -6.30
C LEU A 328 40.11 -14.81 -7.77
N ALA A 329 39.84 -15.77 -8.67
CA ALA A 329 39.63 -15.48 -10.09
C ALA A 329 38.34 -14.67 -10.32
N ALA A 330 37.23 -15.00 -9.64
CA ALA A 330 35.99 -14.24 -9.70
C ALA A 330 36.17 -12.81 -9.13
N CYS A 331 36.83 -12.67 -7.98
CA CYS A 331 37.08 -11.37 -7.37
C CYS A 331 38.00 -10.48 -8.25
N ARG A 332 38.99 -11.06 -8.94
CA ARG A 332 39.78 -10.34 -9.95
C ARG A 332 38.95 -9.85 -11.13
N GLN A 333 38.00 -10.66 -11.61
CA GLN A 333 37.07 -10.24 -12.66
C GLN A 333 36.18 -9.07 -12.23
N GLN A 334 35.69 -9.09 -10.98
CA GLN A 334 34.95 -7.97 -10.40
C GLN A 334 35.80 -6.70 -10.31
N TYR A 335 37.05 -6.83 -9.88
CA TYR A 335 37.99 -5.71 -9.85
C TYR A 335 38.23 -5.14 -11.25
N ASP A 336 38.52 -5.99 -12.24
CA ASP A 336 38.70 -5.55 -13.64
C ASP A 336 37.45 -4.81 -14.15
N TRP A 337 36.25 -5.33 -13.86
CA TRP A 337 34.97 -4.70 -14.19
C TRP A 337 34.80 -3.33 -13.51
N LEU A 338 35.12 -3.22 -12.23
CA LEU A 338 35.08 -1.96 -11.46
C LEU A 338 36.07 -0.95 -12.04
N THR A 339 37.29 -1.38 -12.39
CA THR A 339 38.29 -0.46 -12.97
C THR A 339 37.84 0.14 -14.30
N GLU A 340 37.06 -0.57 -15.11
CA GLU A 340 36.51 -0.01 -16.35
C GLU A 340 35.48 1.09 -16.05
N ILE A 341 34.69 0.93 -14.97
CA ILE A 341 33.74 1.93 -14.49
C ILE A 341 34.44 3.16 -13.93
N ASP A 342 35.51 2.98 -13.16
CA ASP A 342 36.29 4.07 -12.57
C ASP A 342 37.04 4.90 -13.62
N ASN A 343 37.50 4.24 -14.69
CA ASN A 343 38.17 4.91 -15.82
C ASN A 343 37.17 5.59 -16.78
N GLN A 344 35.87 5.38 -16.61
CA GLN A 344 34.85 5.98 -17.44
C GLN A 344 34.40 7.35 -16.90
N GLU A 345 34.36 8.36 -17.76
CA GLU A 345 33.65 9.61 -17.48
C GLU A 345 32.13 9.43 -17.67
N PRO A 346 31.28 9.89 -16.73
CA PRO A 346 29.82 9.78 -16.84
C PRO A 346 29.30 10.60 -18.03
N LEU A 347 28.38 10.02 -18.81
CA LEU A 347 27.91 10.59 -20.09
C LEU A 347 26.98 11.80 -19.92
N LEU A 348 26.14 11.78 -18.89
CA LEU A 348 25.13 12.79 -18.57
C LEU A 348 24.86 12.75 -17.07
N THR A 349 24.95 13.91 -16.39
CA THR A 349 24.33 14.12 -15.09
C THR A 349 22.89 14.53 -15.37
N ASP A 350 21.92 13.73 -14.93
CA ASP A 350 20.51 14.12 -15.03
C ASP A 350 20.28 15.40 -14.19
N VAL A 351 19.19 16.13 -14.42
CA VAL A 351 18.87 17.31 -13.59
C VAL A 351 18.61 16.91 -12.13
N ASP A 352 18.36 15.62 -11.89
CA ASP A 352 18.31 14.99 -10.57
C ASP A 352 19.74 14.68 -10.08
N ALA A 353 20.16 15.36 -9.01
CA ALA A 353 21.53 15.34 -8.49
C ALA A 353 22.05 13.96 -8.00
N ASP A 354 21.19 12.94 -7.90
CA ASP A 354 21.50 11.70 -7.19
C ASP A 354 21.97 10.53 -8.08
N HIS A 355 22.02 10.72 -9.41
CA HIS A 355 22.37 9.66 -10.35
C HIS A 355 23.24 10.09 -11.52
N GLU A 356 24.09 9.17 -11.98
CA GLU A 356 24.95 9.33 -13.15
C GLU A 356 24.63 8.29 -14.23
N VAL A 357 24.67 8.70 -15.50
CA VAL A 357 24.54 7.75 -16.62
C VAL A 357 25.92 7.25 -17.04
N ARG A 358 26.13 5.94 -16.93
CA ARG A 358 27.37 5.24 -17.33
C ARG A 358 27.09 4.22 -18.43
N THR A 359 28.14 3.74 -19.09
CA THR A 359 28.05 2.63 -20.03
C THR A 359 28.35 1.32 -19.32
N ARG A 360 27.78 0.22 -19.82
CA ARG A 360 28.13 -1.10 -19.32
C ARG A 360 29.58 -1.45 -19.68
N PRO A 361 30.38 -1.94 -18.73
CA PRO A 361 31.71 -2.47 -19.01
C PRO A 361 31.71 -3.59 -20.05
N ALA A 362 32.74 -3.62 -20.89
CA ALA A 362 32.95 -4.66 -21.89
C ALA A 362 33.73 -5.86 -21.31
N ALA A 363 34.61 -5.65 -20.33
CA ALA A 363 35.34 -6.70 -19.65
C ALA A 363 34.68 -7.03 -18.29
N PRO A 364 34.57 -8.32 -17.91
CA PRO A 364 35.02 -9.53 -18.60
C PRO A 364 34.16 -9.93 -19.81
N SER A 365 32.84 -9.77 -19.69
CA SER A 365 31.84 -10.00 -20.74
C SER A 365 30.53 -9.27 -20.40
N ALA A 366 29.71 -9.02 -21.41
CA ALA A 366 28.36 -8.47 -21.24
C ALA A 366 27.36 -9.46 -20.62
N ILE A 367 27.65 -10.77 -20.70
CA ILE A 367 26.79 -11.84 -20.19
C ILE A 367 27.43 -12.39 -18.91
N PRO A 368 26.79 -12.20 -17.74
CA PRO A 368 27.26 -12.80 -16.50
C PRO A 368 27.05 -14.31 -16.50
N ARG A 369 27.72 -15.00 -15.58
CA ARG A 369 27.50 -16.42 -15.30
C ARG A 369 26.12 -16.61 -14.68
N LEU A 370 25.44 -17.70 -15.02
CA LEU A 370 24.24 -18.13 -14.32
C LEU A 370 24.64 -18.74 -12.97
N GLN A 371 24.20 -18.12 -11.88
CA GLN A 371 24.44 -18.60 -10.52
C GLN A 371 23.23 -19.42 -10.05
N GLY A 372 23.49 -20.59 -9.46
CA GLY A 372 22.47 -21.55 -9.04
C GLY A 372 22.66 -22.96 -9.66
N PRO A 373 21.74 -23.90 -9.43
CA PRO A 373 20.49 -23.71 -8.69
C PRO A 373 20.74 -23.46 -7.20
N PHE A 374 20.07 -22.46 -6.64
CA PHE A 374 20.10 -22.20 -5.20
C PHE A 374 19.28 -23.26 -4.48
N ARG A 375 19.89 -23.97 -3.53
CA ARG A 375 19.24 -25.09 -2.83
C ARG A 375 18.35 -24.59 -1.71
N LEU A 376 17.13 -25.11 -1.68
CA LEU A 376 16.16 -24.87 -0.64
C LEU A 376 15.95 -26.18 0.11
N ASP A 377 16.39 -26.27 1.37
CA ASP A 377 16.08 -27.42 2.21
C ASP A 377 14.64 -27.31 2.72
N THR A 378 13.72 -27.96 2.02
CA THR A 378 12.30 -28.09 2.40
C THR A 378 12.06 -29.30 3.31
N GLY A 379 13.09 -30.02 3.73
CA GLY A 379 12.98 -31.27 4.48
C GLY A 379 12.52 -32.45 3.62
N ASP A 380 11.62 -33.29 4.14
CA ASP A 380 11.17 -34.54 3.50
C ASP A 380 10.08 -34.35 2.41
N GLU A 381 9.74 -33.11 2.03
CA GLU A 381 8.75 -32.83 0.96
C GLU A 381 9.43 -32.97 -0.43
N ILE A 382 9.25 -34.15 -1.07
CA ILE A 382 9.85 -34.53 -2.38
C ILE A 382 8.99 -34.05 -3.58
N ASP A 383 8.01 -33.17 -3.37
CA ASP A 383 7.13 -32.71 -4.45
C ASP A 383 7.75 -31.52 -5.20
N ASP A 384 7.60 -31.48 -6.53
CA ASP A 384 7.89 -30.29 -7.33
C ASP A 384 7.18 -29.08 -6.70
N LEU A 385 7.92 -28.01 -6.36
CA LEU A 385 7.37 -26.88 -5.60
C LEU A 385 6.26 -26.14 -6.40
N ASP A 386 6.19 -26.34 -7.72
CA ASP A 386 5.29 -25.66 -8.66
C ASP A 386 5.27 -24.15 -8.39
N LEU A 387 6.46 -23.54 -8.41
CA LEU A 387 6.62 -22.11 -8.16
C LEU A 387 5.82 -21.30 -9.18
N CYS A 388 5.20 -20.22 -8.70
CA CYS A 388 4.34 -19.34 -9.49
C CYS A 388 4.87 -17.90 -9.53
N ASP A 389 5.39 -17.39 -8.43
CA ASP A 389 5.83 -16.00 -8.35
C ASP A 389 6.98 -15.81 -7.37
N LEU A 390 7.73 -14.72 -7.57
CA LEU A 390 8.95 -14.40 -6.87
C LEU A 390 8.93 -12.93 -6.43
N LEU A 391 9.31 -12.67 -5.18
CA LEU A 391 9.50 -11.35 -4.63
C LEU A 391 10.85 -11.29 -3.91
N VAL A 392 11.71 -10.34 -4.29
CA VAL A 392 13.02 -10.13 -3.68
C VAL A 392 13.09 -8.76 -3.00
N VAL A 393 13.69 -8.74 -1.80
CA VAL A 393 14.00 -7.55 -1.01
C VAL A 393 15.51 -7.52 -0.79
N ALA A 394 16.21 -6.62 -1.48
CA ALA A 394 17.67 -6.45 -1.40
C ALA A 394 18.18 -6.25 0.04
N ALA A 395 19.39 -6.73 0.32
CA ALA A 395 20.17 -6.25 1.46
C ALA A 395 20.31 -4.71 1.42
N ARG A 396 20.36 -4.07 2.59
CA ARG A 396 20.68 -2.64 2.71
C ARG A 396 22.20 -2.46 2.68
N ALA A 397 22.68 -1.45 1.96
CA ALA A 397 24.08 -1.07 2.01
C ALA A 397 24.44 -0.45 3.36
N ASP A 398 25.63 -0.75 3.87
CA ASP A 398 26.20 -0.11 5.05
C ASP A 398 26.70 1.31 4.68
N LEU A 399 25.77 2.26 4.73
CA LEU A 399 26.08 3.67 4.46
C LEU A 399 26.96 4.28 5.55
N ASP A 400 26.90 3.77 6.78
CA ASP A 400 27.67 4.30 7.90
C ASP A 400 29.17 4.03 7.64
N ALA A 401 29.52 2.84 7.13
CA ALA A 401 30.87 2.53 6.67
C ALA A 401 31.34 3.40 5.48
N LEU A 402 30.43 3.78 4.57
CA LEU A 402 30.75 4.60 3.40
C LEU A 402 31.01 6.07 3.73
N MET A 403 30.41 6.58 4.82
CA MET A 403 30.51 7.98 5.26
C MET A 403 31.61 8.21 6.31
N MET A 404 32.41 7.19 6.64
CA MET A 404 33.54 7.29 7.58
C MET A 404 34.62 8.26 7.05
N GLY A 405 34.50 9.55 7.36
CA GLY A 405 35.50 10.58 7.04
C GLY A 405 34.95 11.89 6.45
N GLU A 406 33.66 11.97 6.10
CA GLU A 406 33.02 13.23 5.67
C GLU A 406 32.25 13.85 6.83
N GLU A 407 32.70 15.00 7.34
CA GLU A 407 32.02 15.81 8.38
C GLU A 407 30.76 16.52 7.84
N VAL A 408 29.89 15.79 7.13
CA VAL A 408 28.63 16.37 6.65
C VAL A 408 27.48 15.62 7.30
N ASP A 409 26.96 16.22 8.38
CA ASP A 409 25.63 15.93 8.95
C ASP A 409 24.55 16.29 7.92
N LEU A 410 24.50 15.58 6.78
CA LEU A 410 23.28 15.48 6.01
C LEU A 410 22.36 14.59 6.83
N ALA A 411 21.39 15.20 7.50
CA ALA A 411 20.22 14.53 8.03
C ALA A 411 19.48 13.85 6.88
N VAL A 412 20.00 12.74 6.39
CA VAL A 412 19.22 11.75 5.67
C VAL A 412 18.32 11.18 6.75
N ASP A 413 17.02 11.46 6.67
CA ASP A 413 16.02 10.88 7.55
C ASP A 413 16.26 9.37 7.63
N ASP A 414 16.92 8.96 8.69
CA ASP A 414 17.14 7.57 9.01
C ASP A 414 15.88 7.12 9.73
N ASP A 415 14.91 6.66 8.94
CA ASP A 415 13.91 5.73 9.45
C ASP A 415 14.69 4.49 9.92
N GLY A 416 15.17 4.53 11.17
CA GLY A 416 16.07 3.55 11.81
C GLY A 416 15.47 2.16 12.01
N GLU A 417 14.43 1.83 11.27
CA GLU A 417 13.56 0.67 11.49
C GLU A 417 13.63 -0.39 10.36
N ASP A 418 14.23 -0.11 9.19
CA ASP A 418 14.28 -1.05 8.05
C ASP A 418 15.74 -1.25 7.55
N ARG A 419 16.54 -2.07 8.24
CA ARG A 419 18.02 -2.18 8.05
C ARG A 419 18.60 -3.59 7.78
N LEU A 420 17.88 -4.58 7.24
CA LEU A 420 18.48 -5.92 7.07
C LEU A 420 19.69 -5.95 6.11
N SER A 421 20.80 -6.52 6.57
CA SER A 421 22.05 -6.75 5.84
C SER A 421 22.04 -8.01 4.95
N ALA A 422 20.96 -8.80 4.98
CA ALA A 422 20.73 -9.98 4.15
C ALA A 422 19.61 -9.76 3.12
N THR A 423 19.67 -10.48 2.00
CA THR A 423 18.61 -10.43 0.96
C THR A 423 17.48 -11.38 1.33
N VAL A 424 16.24 -10.88 1.34
CA VAL A 424 15.05 -11.70 1.61
C VAL A 424 14.42 -12.13 0.28
N ILE A 425 14.20 -13.43 0.11
CA ILE A 425 13.59 -14.03 -1.07
C ILE A 425 12.28 -14.70 -0.66
N CYS A 426 11.18 -14.24 -1.24
CA CYS A 426 9.84 -14.80 -1.03
C CYS A 426 9.37 -15.52 -2.29
N LEU A 427 8.96 -16.78 -2.14
CA LEU A 427 8.49 -17.64 -3.23
C LEU A 427 7.04 -18.04 -2.97
N SER A 428 6.22 -18.10 -4.02
CA SER A 428 4.86 -18.65 -3.92
C SER A 428 4.69 -19.88 -4.80
N SER A 429 4.02 -20.90 -4.29
CA SER A 429 3.69 -22.15 -4.99
C SER A 429 2.26 -22.15 -5.50
N GLY A 430 1.96 -22.92 -6.55
CA GLY A 430 0.61 -23.16 -7.07
C GLY A 430 -0.36 -23.75 -6.04
N SER A 431 0.17 -24.39 -4.99
CA SER A 431 -0.59 -24.84 -3.81
C SER A 431 -1.14 -23.70 -2.94
N GLY A 432 -0.63 -22.47 -3.11
CA GLY A 432 -0.90 -21.33 -2.24
C GLY A 432 0.05 -21.24 -1.04
N ARG A 433 1.14 -22.02 -1.01
CA ARG A 433 2.23 -21.89 -0.04
C ARG A 433 3.14 -20.72 -0.34
N VAL A 434 3.64 -20.06 0.70
CA VAL A 434 4.64 -19.00 0.63
C VAL A 434 5.86 -19.43 1.42
N TYR A 435 7.03 -19.42 0.77
CA TYR A 435 8.33 -19.72 1.39
C TYR A 435 9.10 -18.42 1.54
N ILE A 436 9.64 -18.17 2.73
CA ILE A 436 10.48 -17.00 3.04
C ILE A 436 11.90 -17.50 3.29
N CYS A 437 12.84 -17.03 2.49
CA CYS A 437 14.24 -17.48 2.50
C CYS A 437 15.17 -16.28 2.69
N LEU A 438 16.35 -16.52 3.26
CA LEU A 438 17.45 -15.56 3.35
C LEU A 438 18.64 -16.02 2.52
N ASP A 439 19.19 -15.09 1.77
CA ASP A 439 20.53 -15.18 1.18
C ASP A 439 21.50 -14.39 2.06
N LEU A 440 22.37 -15.13 2.76
CA LEU A 440 23.37 -14.60 3.69
C LEU A 440 24.72 -14.34 3.02
N ASP A 441 25.06 -15.13 2.01
CA ASP A 441 26.34 -15.01 1.30
C ASP A 441 26.33 -13.84 0.32
N GLY A 442 25.15 -13.55 -0.25
CA GLY A 442 24.91 -12.43 -1.14
C GLY A 442 25.38 -12.70 -2.57
N VAL A 443 24.48 -12.50 -3.53
CA VAL A 443 24.81 -12.64 -4.95
C VAL A 443 25.67 -11.48 -5.45
N GLU A 444 26.88 -11.81 -5.91
CA GLU A 444 27.85 -10.87 -6.45
C GLU A 444 28.07 -11.03 -7.97
N GLY A 445 28.82 -10.10 -8.57
CA GLY A 445 29.14 -10.16 -10.00
C GLY A 445 30.05 -11.36 -10.33
N GLN A 446 29.60 -12.27 -11.20
CA GLN A 446 30.40 -13.42 -11.62
C GLN A 446 30.29 -13.64 -13.14
N TRP A 447 31.39 -14.07 -13.76
CA TRP A 447 31.44 -14.40 -15.19
C TRP A 447 32.08 -15.76 -15.42
N LEU A 448 31.73 -16.39 -16.55
CA LEU A 448 32.45 -17.59 -17.01
C LEU A 448 33.91 -17.21 -17.32
N PRO A 449 34.87 -18.11 -17.08
CA PRO A 449 36.27 -17.85 -17.39
C PRO A 449 36.47 -17.63 -18.90
N LYS A 450 37.47 -16.82 -19.25
CA LYS A 450 37.91 -16.71 -20.65
C LYS A 450 38.51 -18.04 -21.11
N GLY A 451 38.15 -18.48 -22.31
CA GLY A 451 38.63 -19.75 -22.85
C GLY A 451 40.15 -19.78 -22.97
N LYS A 452 40.82 -20.71 -22.28
CA LYS A 452 42.24 -21.01 -22.49
C LYS A 452 42.36 -22.19 -23.45
N GLN A 453 43.23 -22.10 -24.46
CA GLN A 453 43.46 -23.21 -25.39
C GLN A 453 43.88 -24.48 -24.61
N ASN A 454 43.22 -25.61 -24.89
CA ASN A 454 43.52 -26.96 -24.38
C ASN A 454 43.38 -27.18 -22.87
N VAL A 455 42.61 -26.37 -22.15
CA VAL A 455 42.25 -26.64 -20.75
C VAL A 455 40.74 -26.76 -20.63
N PHE A 456 40.24 -28.00 -20.61
CA PHE A 456 38.86 -28.27 -20.19
C PHE A 456 38.83 -28.28 -18.67
N ARG A 457 38.46 -27.16 -18.05
CA ARG A 457 38.15 -27.09 -16.62
C ARG A 457 36.68 -26.75 -16.51
N THR A 458 35.86 -27.72 -16.09
CA THR A 458 34.49 -27.42 -15.70
C THR A 458 34.57 -26.53 -14.46
N PRO A 459 34.01 -25.31 -14.47
CA PRO A 459 33.93 -24.51 -13.26
C PRO A 459 33.10 -25.32 -12.25
N VAL A 460 33.74 -25.78 -11.18
CA VAL A 460 33.03 -26.44 -10.07
C VAL A 460 32.39 -25.30 -9.29
N SER A 461 31.06 -25.25 -9.28
CA SER A 461 30.34 -24.37 -8.38
C SER A 461 30.04 -25.14 -7.12
N ASP A 462 30.42 -24.61 -5.98
CA ASP A 462 29.79 -25.02 -4.74
C ASP A 462 28.30 -24.64 -4.80
N PRO A 463 27.41 -25.48 -4.25
CA PRO A 463 26.00 -25.16 -4.18
C PRO A 463 25.79 -23.94 -3.26
N CYS A 464 25.06 -22.94 -3.75
CA CYS A 464 24.61 -21.83 -2.91
C CYS A 464 23.33 -22.26 -2.18
N ASP A 465 23.38 -22.32 -0.85
CA ASP A 465 22.25 -22.72 -0.03
C ASP A 465 21.45 -21.48 0.39
N LEU A 466 20.12 -21.54 0.26
CA LEU A 466 19.23 -20.53 0.80
C LEU A 466 18.67 -20.99 2.14
N LEU A 467 18.73 -20.11 3.14
CA LEU A 467 18.20 -20.41 4.45
C LEU A 467 16.68 -20.25 4.46
N LEU A 468 15.94 -21.35 4.50
CA LEU A 468 14.49 -21.33 4.69
C LEU A 468 14.16 -20.87 6.12
N VAL A 469 13.50 -19.72 6.24
CA VAL A 469 13.08 -19.14 7.52
C VAL A 469 11.71 -19.65 7.92
N GLU A 470 10.74 -19.58 7.01
CA GLU A 470 9.35 -19.92 7.30
C GLU A 470 8.62 -20.38 6.03
N SER A 471 7.68 -21.33 6.19
CA SER A 471 6.76 -21.79 5.14
C SER A 471 5.31 -21.67 5.62
N LEU A 472 4.45 -21.03 4.81
CA LEU A 472 3.12 -20.56 5.22
C LEU A 472 2.05 -20.91 4.18
N ASP A 473 1.01 -21.62 4.60
CA ASP A 473 -0.16 -21.91 3.76
C ASP A 473 -1.14 -20.72 3.72
N THR A 474 -1.46 -20.17 2.55
CA THR A 474 -2.41 -19.04 2.40
C THR A 474 -3.84 -19.44 2.04
N VAL A 475 -4.02 -20.64 1.47
CA VAL A 475 -5.32 -21.18 1.03
C VAL A 475 -5.34 -22.68 1.31
N LYS A 476 -6.54 -23.27 1.43
CA LYS A 476 -6.70 -24.73 1.39
C LYS A 476 -6.55 -25.20 -0.06
N ALA A 477 -5.57 -26.04 -0.35
CA ALA A 477 -5.17 -26.53 -1.67
C ALA A 477 -6.29 -26.49 -2.74
N GLN A 478 -6.12 -25.63 -3.75
CA GLN A 478 -6.95 -25.56 -4.95
C GLN A 478 -6.05 -25.80 -6.17
N ALA A 479 -6.41 -26.76 -7.01
CA ALA A 479 -5.64 -27.04 -8.23
C ALA A 479 -5.81 -25.90 -9.26
N ASN A 480 -4.71 -25.58 -9.96
CA ASN A 480 -4.68 -24.68 -11.12
C ASN A 480 -4.89 -23.19 -10.80
N HIS A 481 -4.09 -22.65 -9.87
CA HIS A 481 -4.05 -21.23 -9.54
C HIS A 481 -2.62 -20.67 -9.60
N TRP A 482 -2.49 -19.37 -9.86
CA TRP A 482 -1.23 -18.65 -9.97
C TRP A 482 -1.20 -17.49 -8.96
N PRO A 483 -0.78 -17.74 -7.70
CA PRO A 483 -0.63 -16.68 -6.70
C PRO A 483 0.35 -15.60 -7.19
N THR A 484 0.10 -14.36 -6.80
CA THR A 484 0.96 -13.23 -7.18
C THR A 484 1.29 -12.34 -6.01
N PHE A 485 2.55 -11.92 -5.93
CA PHE A 485 3.06 -10.95 -4.96
C PHE A 485 2.80 -9.51 -5.42
N THR A 486 2.55 -8.65 -4.43
CA THR A 486 2.48 -7.20 -4.58
C THR A 486 3.26 -6.56 -3.42
N LYS A 487 4.25 -5.70 -3.73
CA LYS A 487 5.02 -4.96 -2.73
C LYS A 487 4.14 -3.95 -1.99
N ASP A 488 4.38 -3.77 -0.69
CA ASP A 488 3.76 -2.69 0.06
C ASP A 488 4.41 -1.33 -0.25
N VAL A 489 3.70 -0.23 0.05
CA VAL A 489 4.21 1.14 -0.11
C VAL A 489 4.88 1.66 1.16
N TYR A 490 4.53 1.13 2.34
CA TYR A 490 5.02 1.66 3.61
C TYR A 490 6.35 1.02 4.03
N SER A 491 6.41 -0.32 4.08
CA SER A 491 7.63 -1.04 4.48
C SER A 491 8.08 -2.00 3.38
N ARG A 492 9.39 -2.04 3.14
CA ARG A 492 10.01 -2.95 2.17
C ARG A 492 9.87 -4.42 2.54
N TYR A 493 9.70 -4.71 3.82
CA TYR A 493 9.53 -6.06 4.37
C TYR A 493 8.05 -6.46 4.51
N SER A 494 7.15 -5.66 3.95
CA SER A 494 5.71 -5.95 3.91
C SER A 494 5.24 -6.15 2.48
N PHE A 495 4.34 -7.12 2.28
CA PHE A 495 3.83 -7.46 0.96
C PHE A 495 2.47 -8.12 1.04
N PHE A 496 1.79 -8.19 -0.10
CA PHE A 496 0.49 -8.83 -0.26
C PHE A 496 0.62 -10.02 -1.21
N VAL A 497 -0.06 -11.11 -0.86
CA VAL A 497 -0.24 -12.27 -1.72
C VAL A 497 -1.69 -12.31 -2.17
N THR A 498 -1.89 -12.18 -3.48
CA THR A 498 -3.22 -12.32 -4.09
C THR A 498 -3.37 -13.72 -4.62
N THR A 499 -4.37 -14.44 -4.10
CA THR A 499 -4.75 -15.77 -4.58
C THR A 499 -6.06 -15.72 -5.37
N ALA A 500 -6.61 -16.86 -5.79
CA ALA A 500 -7.86 -16.92 -6.56
C ALA A 500 -9.04 -16.29 -5.80
N THR A 501 -9.04 -16.40 -4.48
CA THR A 501 -10.18 -16.12 -3.60
C THR A 501 -9.88 -15.11 -2.51
N ASN A 502 -8.61 -14.88 -2.16
CA ASN A 502 -8.26 -13.97 -1.08
C ASN A 502 -7.06 -13.06 -1.40
N VAL A 503 -6.92 -12.00 -0.60
CA VAL A 503 -5.70 -11.18 -0.54
C VAL A 503 -5.23 -11.15 0.90
N THR A 504 -4.00 -11.62 1.12
CA THR A 504 -3.39 -11.76 2.44
C THR A 504 -2.18 -10.85 2.57
N PHE A 505 -2.10 -10.12 3.67
CA PHE A 505 -0.97 -9.26 4.02
C PHE A 505 0.05 -10.03 4.86
N PHE A 506 1.32 -9.80 4.55
CA PHE A 506 2.49 -10.33 5.26
C PHE A 506 3.41 -9.18 5.68
N SER A 507 4.00 -9.29 6.86
CA SER A 507 5.02 -8.35 7.34
C SER A 507 6.11 -9.07 8.10
N LEU A 508 7.36 -8.81 7.72
CA LEU A 508 8.57 -9.34 8.38
C LEU A 508 9.28 -8.27 9.24
N GLY A 509 8.81 -7.02 9.23
CA GLY A 509 9.54 -5.87 9.79
C GLY A 509 10.01 -6.06 11.23
N SER A 510 9.11 -6.49 12.14
CA SER A 510 9.47 -6.68 13.54
C SER A 510 10.47 -7.80 13.81
N TRP A 511 10.52 -8.81 12.92
CA TRP A 511 11.46 -9.91 13.04
C TRP A 511 12.81 -9.52 12.44
N VAL A 512 12.78 -8.90 11.26
CA VAL A 512 13.95 -8.35 10.57
C VAL A 512 14.71 -7.35 11.46
N GLN A 513 13.99 -6.46 12.15
CA GLN A 513 14.60 -5.51 13.08
C GLN A 513 15.38 -6.19 14.20
N ARG A 514 14.82 -7.25 14.79
CA ARG A 514 15.49 -8.02 15.86
C ARG A 514 16.67 -8.82 15.33
N LEU A 515 16.53 -9.38 14.13
CA LEU A 515 17.61 -10.10 13.47
C LEU A 515 18.79 -9.16 13.20
N GLU A 516 18.52 -7.99 12.61
CA GLU A 516 19.57 -7.01 12.32
C GLU A 516 20.24 -6.49 13.60
N ALA A 517 19.46 -6.19 14.64
CA ALA A 517 20.01 -5.77 15.92
C ALA A 517 20.95 -6.82 16.54
N GLU A 518 20.68 -8.11 16.30
CA GLU A 518 21.55 -9.20 16.75
C GLU A 518 22.81 -9.33 15.87
N LEU A 519 22.67 -9.18 14.55
CA LEU A 519 23.79 -9.23 13.59
C LEU A 519 24.78 -8.07 13.81
N GLN A 520 24.29 -6.88 14.18
CA GLN A 520 25.11 -5.70 14.47
C GLN A 520 25.65 -5.67 15.90
N SER A 521 25.28 -6.63 16.76
CA SER A 521 25.67 -6.60 18.17
C SER A 521 27.16 -6.91 18.37
N GLU A 522 27.90 -6.00 19.02
CA GLU A 522 29.32 -6.24 19.36
C GLU A 522 29.50 -7.32 20.44
N ASP A 523 28.50 -7.51 21.32
CA ASP A 523 28.52 -8.53 22.38
C ASP A 523 27.90 -9.86 21.92
N THR A 524 28.79 -10.74 21.43
CA THR A 524 28.44 -12.11 21.03
C THR A 524 28.07 -13.03 22.19
N SER A 525 28.19 -12.58 23.45
CA SER A 525 27.85 -13.39 24.62
C SER A 525 26.34 -13.68 24.65
N GLY A 526 25.98 -14.95 24.49
CA GLY A 526 24.58 -15.39 24.51
C GLY A 526 23.80 -15.15 23.21
N SER A 527 24.47 -14.75 22.12
CA SER A 527 23.83 -14.56 20.80
C SER A 527 23.14 -15.82 20.31
N ALA A 528 23.78 -16.98 20.47
CA ALA A 528 23.21 -18.28 20.11
C ALA A 528 21.84 -18.53 20.76
N PHE A 529 21.67 -18.15 22.04
CA PHE A 529 20.39 -18.30 22.73
C PHE A 529 19.36 -17.28 22.21
N ARG A 530 19.75 -16.02 21.98
CA ARG A 530 18.85 -14.99 21.44
C ARG A 530 18.38 -15.32 20.03
N LEU A 531 19.28 -15.77 19.17
CA LEU A 531 18.97 -16.27 17.82
C LEU A 531 18.07 -17.50 17.88
N GLN A 532 18.33 -18.45 18.79
CA GLN A 532 17.45 -19.60 18.95
C GLN A 532 16.02 -19.16 19.33
N VAL A 533 15.85 -18.25 20.28
CA VAL A 533 14.53 -17.72 20.67
C VAL A 533 13.88 -16.96 19.50
N LEU A 534 14.66 -16.25 18.69
CA LEU A 534 14.17 -15.54 17.51
C LEU A 534 13.68 -16.51 16.41
N CYS A 535 14.40 -17.61 16.20
CA CYS A 535 14.08 -18.64 15.20
C CYS A 535 12.96 -19.59 15.66
N GLU A 536 12.77 -19.81 16.96
CA GLU A 536 11.64 -20.57 17.50
C GLU A 536 10.31 -19.80 17.41
N GLY A 537 10.37 -18.47 17.29
CA GLY A 537 9.20 -17.60 17.09
C GLY A 537 8.70 -17.59 15.64
N THR A 538 7.45 -17.17 15.44
CA THR A 538 6.91 -16.89 14.09
C THR A 538 7.60 -15.65 13.51
N ALA A 539 8.29 -15.80 12.39
CA ALA A 539 9.03 -14.72 11.74
C ALA A 539 8.08 -13.70 11.09
N SER A 540 7.04 -14.19 10.42
CA SER A 540 6.08 -13.34 9.71
C SER A 540 4.77 -13.12 10.47
N LEU A 541 4.25 -11.90 10.33
CA LEU A 541 2.88 -11.58 10.74
C LEU A 541 1.97 -11.65 9.52
N ARG A 542 0.85 -12.37 9.65
CA ARG A 542 -0.10 -12.62 8.55
C ARG A 542 -1.52 -12.19 8.90
N GLU A 543 -2.15 -11.41 8.01
CA GLU A 543 -3.56 -11.01 8.15
C GLU A 543 -4.30 -11.15 6.81
N GLN A 544 -5.39 -11.91 6.79
CA GLN A 544 -6.23 -12.04 5.61
C GLN A 544 -7.15 -10.81 5.51
N LEU A 545 -6.93 -9.99 4.47
CA LEU A 545 -7.63 -8.72 4.33
C LEU A 545 -8.91 -8.87 3.53
N ILE A 546 -8.84 -9.43 2.32
CA ILE A 546 -9.98 -9.59 1.40
C ILE A 546 -10.26 -11.08 1.23
N GLU A 547 -11.53 -11.47 1.34
CA GLU A 547 -12.01 -12.83 1.04
C GLU A 547 -13.23 -12.74 0.12
N VAL A 548 -13.24 -13.55 -0.94
CA VAL A 548 -14.32 -13.62 -1.90
C VAL A 548 -14.99 -14.98 -1.81
N ASP A 549 -16.24 -15.00 -1.35
CA ASP A 549 -17.05 -16.22 -1.27
C ASP A 549 -17.31 -16.80 -2.67
N ASP A 550 -16.96 -18.07 -2.89
CA ASP A 550 -17.25 -18.80 -4.14
C ASP A 550 -18.75 -19.14 -4.32
N ASN A 551 -19.56 -18.91 -3.29
CA ASN A 551 -21.00 -19.23 -3.29
C ASN A 551 -21.87 -18.26 -4.11
N VAL A 552 -21.32 -17.20 -4.71
CA VAL A 552 -22.09 -16.13 -5.39
C VAL A 552 -22.33 -16.40 -6.89
N GLY A 553 -21.91 -17.54 -7.43
CA GLY A 553 -22.33 -17.89 -8.78
C GLY A 553 -21.74 -19.18 -9.32
N GLU A 554 -22.52 -20.26 -9.25
CA GLU A 554 -22.39 -21.45 -10.12
C GLU A 554 -22.77 -21.12 -11.58
N GLY A 555 -22.33 -19.98 -12.09
CA GLY A 555 -22.25 -19.69 -13.52
C GLY A 555 -20.97 -20.31 -14.05
N LYS A 556 -21.00 -20.82 -15.28
CA LYS A 556 -19.88 -21.52 -15.96
C LYS A 556 -18.59 -20.69 -16.15
N ASP A 557 -18.45 -19.52 -15.53
CA ASP A 557 -17.22 -18.72 -15.52
C ASP A 557 -16.31 -19.18 -14.36
N GLN A 558 -15.99 -20.47 -14.34
CA GLN A 558 -15.10 -21.13 -13.37
C GLN A 558 -13.62 -20.66 -13.44
N SER A 559 -13.32 -19.59 -14.19
CA SER A 559 -11.95 -19.13 -14.50
C SER A 559 -11.60 -17.73 -13.96
N ALA A 560 -12.51 -17.07 -13.23
CA ALA A 560 -12.31 -15.72 -12.72
C ALA A 560 -11.49 -15.70 -11.41
N HIS A 561 -10.18 -15.97 -11.51
CA HIS A 561 -9.19 -15.69 -10.47
C HIS A 561 -9.06 -14.18 -10.23
N LEU A 562 -8.80 -13.77 -8.99
CA LEU A 562 -8.41 -12.39 -8.70
C LEU A 562 -7.07 -12.06 -9.38
N PRO A 563 -6.96 -10.91 -10.05
CA PRO A 563 -5.68 -10.40 -10.52
C PRO A 563 -4.89 -9.81 -9.36
N ALA A 564 -3.57 -9.69 -9.56
CA ALA A 564 -2.66 -9.07 -8.60
C ALA A 564 -3.23 -7.75 -8.06
N SER A 565 -3.22 -7.61 -6.74
CA SER A 565 -3.71 -6.42 -6.07
C SER A 565 -2.87 -5.18 -6.39
N LEU A 566 -3.48 -4.00 -6.26
CA LEU A 566 -2.81 -2.71 -6.30
C LEU A 566 -2.90 -2.03 -4.94
N VAL A 567 -1.79 -1.42 -4.54
CA VAL A 567 -1.67 -0.70 -3.29
C VAL A 567 -1.47 0.79 -3.60
N TYR A 568 -2.35 1.63 -3.05
CA TYR A 568 -2.24 3.08 -3.10
C TYR A 568 -1.95 3.60 -1.70
N TYR A 569 -1.10 4.62 -1.63
CA TYR A 569 -0.88 5.39 -0.43
C TYR A 569 -0.69 6.84 -0.85
N ASP A 570 -1.73 7.63 -0.59
CA ASP A 570 -1.76 9.05 -0.91
C ASP A 570 -2.69 9.77 0.06
N TYR A 571 -2.54 11.09 0.20
CA TYR A 571 -3.41 11.92 1.02
C TYR A 571 -4.89 11.81 0.57
N ASP A 572 -5.12 11.78 -0.75
CA ASP A 572 -6.47 11.78 -1.29
C ASP A 572 -7.14 10.43 -1.15
N LEU A 573 -6.45 9.33 -1.44
CA LEU A 573 -7.02 7.98 -1.41
C LEU A 573 -6.91 7.31 -0.04
N GLY A 574 -5.91 7.68 0.77
CA GLY A 574 -5.46 6.95 1.94
C GLY A 574 -4.67 5.70 1.57
N TYR A 575 -4.47 4.81 2.54
CA TYR A 575 -3.90 3.48 2.31
C TYR A 575 -4.99 2.55 1.76
N LEU A 576 -4.99 2.32 0.44
CA LEU A 576 -6.05 1.61 -0.27
C LEU A 576 -5.48 0.40 -1.01
N LEU A 577 -5.96 -0.79 -0.66
CA LEU A 577 -5.76 -2.03 -1.40
C LEU A 577 -6.92 -2.23 -2.39
N LEU A 578 -6.63 -2.55 -3.65
CA LEU A 578 -7.61 -2.69 -4.73
C LEU A 578 -7.35 -3.97 -5.55
N THR A 579 -8.38 -4.73 -5.83
CA THR A 579 -8.40 -5.84 -6.81
C THR A 579 -9.78 -5.92 -7.46
N SER A 580 -9.99 -6.82 -8.42
CA SER A 580 -11.30 -6.97 -9.09
C SER A 580 -11.57 -8.42 -9.51
N ARG A 581 -12.81 -8.88 -9.38
CA ARG A 581 -13.25 -10.15 -9.97
C ARG A 581 -14.30 -9.86 -11.04
N GLY A 582 -13.98 -10.13 -12.30
CA GLY A 582 -14.88 -9.84 -13.42
C GLY A 582 -15.30 -8.36 -13.45
N SER A 583 -16.59 -8.08 -13.25
CA SER A 583 -17.14 -6.72 -13.28
C SER A 583 -17.24 -6.02 -11.92
N VAL A 584 -16.64 -6.61 -10.89
CA VAL A 584 -16.80 -6.22 -9.49
C VAL A 584 -15.44 -5.85 -8.88
N PRO A 585 -15.26 -4.59 -8.40
CA PRO A 585 -14.09 -4.22 -7.63
C PRO A 585 -14.20 -4.69 -6.18
N TYR A 586 -13.09 -5.19 -5.64
CA TYR A 586 -12.90 -5.43 -4.21
C TYR A 586 -11.80 -4.49 -3.73
N ALA A 587 -12.07 -3.73 -2.67
CA ALA A 587 -11.05 -2.87 -2.10
C ALA A 587 -11.09 -2.90 -0.57
N ALA A 588 -9.98 -2.56 0.07
CA ALA A 588 -9.89 -2.38 1.51
C ALA A 588 -9.13 -1.08 1.79
N ILE A 589 -9.75 -0.18 2.56
CA ILE A 589 -9.05 0.97 3.14
C ILE A 589 -8.43 0.48 4.44
N LEU A 590 -7.11 0.60 4.50
CA LEU A 590 -6.27 0.18 5.59
C LEU A 590 -5.92 1.38 6.47
N ASP A 591 -5.68 1.11 7.75
CA ASP A 591 -5.14 2.11 8.66
C ASP A 591 -3.68 2.38 8.32
N ALA A 592 -3.29 3.66 8.29
CA ALA A 592 -1.90 4.02 8.11
C ALA A 592 -1.12 3.45 9.31
N PRO A 593 0.06 2.85 9.10
CA PRO A 593 0.88 2.42 10.22
C PRO A 593 1.17 3.64 11.09
N GLU A 594 0.78 3.61 12.36
CA GLU A 594 1.19 4.63 13.32
C GLU A 594 2.71 4.57 13.35
N VAL A 595 3.40 5.63 12.89
CA VAL A 595 4.82 5.84 13.17
C VAL A 595 4.96 5.66 14.67
N ALA A 596 5.71 4.65 15.08
CA ALA A 596 5.98 4.38 16.47
C ALA A 596 6.79 5.55 17.02
N LEU A 597 6.12 6.63 17.42
CA LEU A 597 6.70 7.55 18.37
C LEU A 597 7.09 6.68 19.56
N PRO A 598 8.36 6.67 20.00
CA PRO A 598 8.79 5.85 21.12
C PRO A 598 7.87 6.18 22.29
N SER A 599 6.99 5.24 22.60
CA SER A 599 5.97 5.52 23.59
C SER A 599 6.70 5.63 24.93
N ILE A 600 6.37 6.66 25.69
CA ILE A 600 6.84 6.85 27.08
C ILE A 600 6.52 5.61 27.97
N ALA A 601 5.77 4.62 27.47
CA ALA A 601 5.51 3.36 28.14
C ALA A 601 6.77 2.47 28.34
N GLU A 602 7.88 2.71 27.63
CA GLU A 602 9.14 1.98 27.87
C GLU A 602 9.82 2.34 29.20
N LEU A 603 9.33 3.36 29.92
CA LEU A 603 9.74 3.65 31.31
C LEU A 603 8.85 3.00 32.38
N GLN A 604 7.86 2.18 32.02
CA GLN A 604 6.97 1.50 32.96
C GLN A 604 7.16 -0.02 32.97
N ILE A 605 8.41 -0.47 33.03
CA ILE A 605 8.73 -1.82 33.48
C ILE A 605 8.62 -1.82 35.01
N PHE A 606 7.41 -1.80 35.55
CA PHE A 606 7.02 -2.30 36.89
C PHE A 606 5.54 -1.97 37.11
N ASP A 607 4.64 -2.73 36.48
CA ASP A 607 3.38 -3.04 37.16
C ASP A 607 2.90 -4.43 36.74
N SER A 608 2.98 -5.33 37.71
CA SER A 608 2.56 -6.71 37.59
C SER A 608 1.11 -6.82 38.07
N GLN A 609 0.32 -7.61 37.33
CA GLN A 609 -1.01 -8.12 37.72
C GLN A 609 -2.15 -7.08 37.80
N GLY A 610 -2.77 -6.82 36.65
CA GLY A 610 -4.11 -6.24 36.57
C GLY A 610 -4.71 -6.43 35.19
N GLN A 611 -5.60 -7.41 35.02
CA GLN A 611 -6.47 -7.51 33.85
C GLN A 611 -7.33 -6.24 33.75
N GLY A 612 -6.86 -5.27 32.97
CA GLY A 612 -7.67 -4.13 32.53
C GLY A 612 -8.81 -4.62 31.63
N PRO A 613 -9.99 -3.99 31.66
CA PRO A 613 -11.12 -4.38 30.85
C PRO A 613 -10.75 -4.25 29.36
N ARG A 614 -10.86 -5.37 28.63
CA ARG A 614 -10.72 -5.46 27.17
C ARG A 614 -11.40 -4.26 26.51
N SER A 615 -10.65 -3.54 25.68
CA SER A 615 -11.18 -2.61 24.68
C SER A 615 -12.39 -3.24 23.99
N PRO A 616 -13.48 -2.48 23.73
CA PRO A 616 -14.65 -3.03 23.05
C PRO A 616 -14.19 -3.61 21.72
N VAL A 617 -14.37 -4.92 21.57
CA VAL A 617 -14.19 -5.62 20.30
C VAL A 617 -15.12 -4.93 19.30
N LEU A 618 -14.54 -4.08 18.45
CA LEU A 618 -15.23 -3.55 17.29
C LEU A 618 -15.73 -4.77 16.50
N PRO A 619 -17.04 -4.88 16.22
CA PRO A 619 -17.54 -6.01 15.44
C PRO A 619 -16.80 -6.02 14.09
N PRO A 620 -16.44 -7.21 13.56
CA PRO A 620 -15.78 -7.32 12.27
C PRO A 620 -16.64 -6.60 11.22
N ARG A 621 -16.09 -5.52 10.64
CA ARG A 621 -16.76 -4.72 9.63
C ARG A 621 -16.86 -5.57 8.38
N ARG A 622 -18.06 -6.05 8.05
CA ARG A 622 -18.26 -6.89 6.86
C ARG A 622 -18.11 -6.08 5.57
N PRO A 623 -17.78 -6.72 4.44
CA PRO A 623 -17.83 -6.07 3.15
C PRO A 623 -19.25 -5.56 2.85
N PRO A 624 -19.38 -4.34 2.29
CA PRO A 624 -20.69 -3.80 1.90
C PRO A 624 -21.34 -4.71 0.87
N TYR A 625 -22.68 -4.77 0.88
CA TYR A 625 -23.40 -5.55 -0.11
C TYR A 625 -23.20 -4.96 -1.51
N GLN A 626 -22.77 -5.81 -2.43
CA GLN A 626 -22.70 -5.49 -3.84
C GLN A 626 -23.83 -6.19 -4.59
N VAL A 627 -24.57 -5.39 -5.37
CA VAL A 627 -25.66 -5.89 -6.19
C VAL A 627 -25.10 -6.79 -7.30
N PRO A 628 -25.66 -8.00 -7.51
CA PRO A 628 -25.22 -8.91 -8.57
C PRO A 628 -25.15 -8.24 -9.95
N PRO A 629 -24.15 -8.57 -10.78
CA PRO A 629 -23.93 -7.91 -12.06
C PRO A 629 -25.07 -8.12 -13.06
N ILE A 630 -25.83 -9.22 -12.94
CA ILE A 630 -26.98 -9.56 -13.80
C ILE A 630 -28.07 -8.47 -13.80
N PHE A 631 -28.20 -7.68 -12.73
CA PHE A 631 -29.17 -6.58 -12.68
C PHE A 631 -28.78 -5.39 -13.57
N TYR A 632 -27.53 -5.33 -13.99
CA TYR A 632 -26.97 -4.26 -14.80
C TYR A 632 -26.40 -4.76 -16.12
N SER A 633 -26.44 -6.07 -16.39
CA SER A 633 -26.08 -6.60 -17.69
C SER A 633 -27.14 -6.21 -18.72
N GLU A 634 -26.69 -5.86 -19.92
CA GLU A 634 -27.60 -5.65 -21.05
C GLU A 634 -28.36 -6.93 -21.37
N SER A 635 -29.54 -6.78 -21.98
CA SER A 635 -30.33 -7.95 -22.29
C SER A 635 -29.58 -8.79 -23.34
N PRO A 636 -29.46 -10.11 -23.17
CA PRO A 636 -28.72 -10.94 -24.11
C PRO A 636 -29.39 -10.97 -25.49
N LEU A 637 -30.65 -10.54 -25.58
CA LEU A 637 -31.39 -10.40 -26.83
C LEU A 637 -30.93 -9.19 -27.67
N ASP A 638 -30.35 -8.15 -27.06
CA ASP A 638 -29.90 -6.96 -27.79
C ASP A 638 -28.76 -7.30 -28.78
N SER A 639 -27.93 -8.29 -28.44
CA SER A 639 -26.85 -8.80 -29.30
C SER A 639 -27.19 -10.11 -30.03
N PHE A 640 -28.38 -10.67 -29.80
CA PHE A 640 -28.77 -11.98 -30.35
C PHE A 640 -28.84 -11.99 -31.87
N VAL A 641 -29.39 -10.93 -32.46
CA VAL A 641 -29.50 -10.79 -33.93
C VAL A 641 -28.10 -10.70 -34.56
N ASP A 642 -27.15 -10.09 -33.88
CA ASP A 642 -25.79 -9.95 -34.40
C ASP A 642 -24.96 -11.23 -34.23
N LYS A 643 -25.13 -11.96 -33.13
CA LYS A 643 -24.33 -13.16 -32.82
C LYS A 643 -24.89 -14.46 -33.39
N HIS A 644 -26.21 -14.64 -33.41
CA HIS A 644 -26.85 -15.94 -33.70
C HIS A 644 -27.62 -16.00 -35.02
N VAL A 645 -27.85 -14.87 -35.69
CA VAL A 645 -28.55 -14.84 -37.00
C VAL A 645 -27.52 -14.71 -38.14
N PRO A 646 -27.45 -15.70 -39.05
CA PRO A 646 -26.63 -15.63 -40.26
C PRO A 646 -26.93 -14.37 -41.09
N HIS A 647 -25.92 -13.73 -41.66
CA HIS A 647 -26.07 -12.48 -42.42
C HIS A 647 -27.13 -12.55 -43.54
N ARG A 648 -27.31 -13.73 -44.15
CA ARG A 648 -28.30 -13.96 -45.22
C ARG A 648 -29.75 -13.92 -44.72
N GLU A 649 -29.98 -14.23 -43.45
CA GLU A 649 -31.32 -14.35 -42.85
C GLU A 649 -31.77 -13.06 -42.13
N ARG A 650 -30.84 -12.10 -41.90
CA ARG A 650 -31.14 -10.81 -41.25
C ARG A 650 -32.13 -9.95 -42.03
N GLN A 651 -32.15 -10.05 -43.36
CA GLN A 651 -33.13 -9.35 -44.20
C GLN A 651 -34.52 -10.01 -44.12
N ALA A 652 -34.56 -11.34 -44.05
CA ALA A 652 -35.81 -12.11 -43.92
C ALA A 652 -36.52 -11.88 -42.57
N LEU A 653 -35.77 -11.57 -41.50
CA LEU A 653 -36.31 -11.15 -40.20
C LEU A 653 -37.09 -9.82 -40.23
N LYS A 654 -36.89 -8.98 -41.26
CA LYS A 654 -37.64 -7.73 -41.46
C LYS A 654 -38.92 -7.94 -42.28
N GLU A 655 -39.08 -9.12 -42.90
CA GLU A 655 -40.30 -9.50 -43.63
C GLU A 655 -41.34 -10.08 -42.67
N GLN A 656 -42.59 -10.24 -43.14
CA GLN A 656 -43.64 -10.87 -42.32
C GLN A 656 -43.21 -12.28 -41.90
N VAL A 657 -43.30 -12.55 -40.60
CA VAL A 657 -42.88 -13.83 -39.99
C VAL A 657 -43.64 -14.99 -40.64
N ARG A 658 -42.95 -15.78 -41.47
CA ARG A 658 -43.45 -17.05 -42.00
C ARG A 658 -42.99 -18.17 -41.09
N LEU A 659 -43.91 -19.05 -40.69
CA LEU A 659 -43.62 -20.24 -39.86
C LEU A 659 -42.82 -21.28 -40.64
N SER A 660 -41.52 -21.03 -40.78
CA SER A 660 -40.55 -21.95 -41.38
C SER A 660 -39.73 -22.64 -40.29
N PRO A 661 -39.16 -23.83 -40.55
CA PRO A 661 -38.30 -24.52 -39.59
C PRO A 661 -37.15 -23.65 -39.06
N ALA A 662 -36.49 -22.89 -39.94
CA ALA A 662 -35.40 -21.98 -39.56
C ALA A 662 -35.84 -20.86 -38.60
N THR A 663 -37.03 -20.28 -38.81
CA THR A 663 -37.59 -19.27 -37.89
C THR A 663 -37.94 -19.86 -36.52
N LEU A 664 -38.40 -21.11 -36.46
CA LEU A 664 -38.68 -21.79 -35.19
C LEU A 664 -37.39 -22.11 -34.43
N ASP A 665 -36.33 -22.50 -35.12
CA ASP A 665 -35.01 -22.74 -34.52
C ASP A 665 -34.41 -21.46 -33.91
N LEU A 666 -34.53 -20.32 -34.59
CA LEU A 666 -34.13 -19.01 -34.06
C LEU A 666 -34.93 -18.62 -32.81
N VAL A 667 -36.25 -18.82 -32.82
CA VAL A 667 -37.10 -18.56 -31.65
C VAL A 667 -36.77 -19.50 -30.50
N ALA A 668 -36.48 -20.78 -30.77
CA ALA A 668 -36.05 -21.74 -29.76
C ALA A 668 -34.69 -21.39 -29.16
N ALA A 669 -33.73 -20.93 -29.97
CA ALA A 669 -32.43 -20.43 -29.51
C ALA A 669 -32.58 -19.17 -28.64
N ALA A 670 -33.39 -18.20 -29.08
CA ALA A 670 -33.71 -17.01 -28.30
C ALA A 670 -34.37 -17.37 -26.95
N HIS A 671 -35.32 -18.31 -26.96
CA HIS A 671 -35.98 -18.80 -25.75
C HIS A 671 -34.99 -19.50 -24.80
N ARG A 672 -34.05 -20.31 -25.30
CA ARG A 672 -33.01 -20.96 -24.46
C ARG A 672 -32.13 -19.91 -23.77
N ILE A 673 -31.68 -18.90 -24.49
CA ILE A 673 -30.84 -17.82 -23.95
C ILE A 673 -31.63 -16.98 -22.93
N LEU A 674 -32.87 -16.61 -23.25
CA LEU A 674 -33.73 -15.85 -22.35
C LEU A 674 -34.11 -16.67 -21.11
N SER A 675 -34.37 -17.96 -21.25
CA SER A 675 -34.62 -18.87 -20.12
C SER A 675 -33.39 -18.97 -19.22
N ALA A 676 -32.18 -19.08 -19.77
CA ALA A 676 -30.95 -19.08 -18.97
C ALA A 676 -30.76 -17.75 -18.22
N HIS A 677 -30.98 -16.62 -18.89
CA HIS A 677 -30.84 -15.29 -18.29
C HIS A 677 -31.90 -15.00 -17.22
N THR A 678 -33.16 -15.34 -17.46
CA THR A 678 -34.26 -15.20 -16.49
C THR A 678 -34.02 -16.07 -15.27
N ASN A 679 -33.59 -17.33 -15.43
CA ASN A 679 -33.19 -18.18 -14.31
C ASN A 679 -32.03 -17.58 -13.49
N ALA A 680 -31.03 -16.97 -14.14
CA ALA A 680 -29.93 -16.30 -13.44
C ALA A 680 -30.42 -15.06 -12.67
N LEU A 681 -31.32 -14.28 -13.27
CA LEU A 681 -31.93 -13.11 -12.64
C LEU A 681 -32.84 -13.48 -11.46
N GLU A 682 -33.62 -14.56 -11.56
CA GLU A 682 -34.44 -15.08 -10.47
C GLU A 682 -33.60 -15.54 -9.27
N ARG A 683 -32.46 -16.21 -9.52
CA ARG A 683 -31.50 -16.57 -8.46
C ARG A 683 -30.94 -15.32 -7.78
N ALA A 684 -30.46 -14.36 -8.57
CA ALA A 684 -29.92 -13.12 -8.03
C ALA A 684 -30.95 -12.29 -7.25
N ALA A 685 -32.22 -12.27 -7.69
CA ALA A 685 -33.31 -11.64 -6.97
C ALA A 685 -33.63 -12.37 -5.66
N SER A 686 -33.65 -13.71 -5.69
CA SER A 686 -33.86 -14.53 -4.49
C SER A 686 -32.77 -14.31 -3.45
N ASP A 687 -31.51 -14.23 -3.88
CA ASP A 687 -30.38 -13.95 -2.99
C ASP A 687 -30.43 -12.52 -2.43
N LEU A 688 -30.84 -11.55 -3.24
CA LEU A 688 -31.10 -10.18 -2.78
C LEU A 688 -32.18 -10.17 -1.69
N PHE A 689 -33.30 -10.85 -1.89
CA PHE A 689 -34.37 -10.94 -0.88
C PHE A 689 -33.88 -11.60 0.42
N ARG A 690 -33.22 -12.75 0.33
CA ARG A 690 -32.63 -13.44 1.51
C ARG A 690 -31.65 -12.54 2.25
N ARG A 691 -30.83 -11.77 1.53
CA ARG A 691 -29.87 -10.85 2.14
C ARG A 691 -30.55 -9.63 2.76
N CYS A 692 -31.61 -9.10 2.16
CA CYS A 692 -32.43 -8.06 2.76
C CYS A 692 -33.05 -8.53 4.08
N GLU A 693 -33.59 -9.75 4.14
CA GLU A 693 -34.11 -10.33 5.38
C GLU A 693 -33.01 -10.47 6.45
N ARG A 694 -31.83 -10.96 6.06
CA ARG A 694 -30.66 -11.05 6.95
C ARG A 694 -30.23 -9.67 7.46
N LEU A 695 -30.14 -8.65 6.59
CA LEU A 695 -29.79 -7.28 6.96
C LEU A 695 -30.81 -6.67 7.93
N GLN A 696 -32.10 -6.93 7.73
CA GLN A 696 -33.11 -6.52 8.71
C GLN A 696 -32.94 -7.23 10.06
N GLY A 697 -32.56 -8.52 10.06
CA GLY A 697 -32.22 -9.25 11.28
C GLY A 697 -31.02 -8.63 12.00
N GLU A 698 -29.93 -8.39 11.26
CA GLU A 698 -28.69 -7.80 11.79
C GLU A 698 -28.91 -6.37 12.29
N MET A 699 -29.70 -5.55 11.60
CA MET A 699 -30.07 -4.20 12.06
C MET A 699 -30.82 -4.26 13.40
N ARG A 700 -31.74 -5.23 13.57
CA ARG A 700 -32.41 -5.43 14.85
C ARG A 700 -31.41 -5.83 15.95
N ASP A 701 -30.43 -6.66 15.63
CA ASP A 701 -29.41 -7.06 16.60
C ASP A 701 -28.43 -5.93 16.95
N GLN A 702 -28.04 -5.10 15.98
CA GLN A 702 -27.26 -3.88 16.22
C GLN A 702 -28.04 -2.89 17.08
N LEU A 703 -29.34 -2.72 16.84
CA LEU A 703 -30.20 -1.89 17.68
C LEU A 703 -30.30 -2.44 19.11
N LYS A 704 -30.35 -3.77 19.29
CA LYS A 704 -30.28 -4.38 20.63
C LYS A 704 -28.92 -4.12 21.29
N GLN A 705 -27.81 -4.29 20.57
CA GLN A 705 -26.48 -3.99 21.10
C GLN A 705 -26.33 -2.51 21.47
N LEU A 706 -26.87 -1.59 20.66
CA LEU A 706 -26.89 -0.17 20.97
C LEU A 706 -27.76 0.13 22.20
N ALA A 707 -28.90 -0.54 22.35
CA ALA A 707 -29.72 -0.45 23.55
C ALA A 707 -28.95 -0.99 24.77
N ASP A 708 -28.26 -2.13 24.65
CA ASP A 708 -27.44 -2.70 25.71
C ASP A 708 -26.27 -1.79 26.09
N VAL A 709 -25.60 -1.17 25.11
CA VAL A 709 -24.54 -0.19 25.35
C VAL A 709 -25.11 1.06 26.00
N ALA A 710 -26.25 1.57 25.53
CA ALA A 710 -26.92 2.69 26.16
C ALA A 710 -27.31 2.37 27.61
N ASP A 711 -27.79 1.16 27.88
CA ASP A 711 -28.14 0.68 29.21
C ASP A 711 -26.89 0.42 30.06
N ARG A 712 -25.77 0.02 29.47
CA ARG A 712 -24.46 -0.05 30.16
C ARG A 712 -23.93 1.34 30.48
N VAL A 713 -24.03 2.31 29.58
CA VAL A 713 -23.60 3.70 29.81
C VAL A 713 -24.47 4.34 30.90
N LYS A 714 -25.78 4.15 30.84
CA LYS A 714 -26.71 4.50 31.94
C LYS A 714 -26.36 3.72 33.21
N GLY A 715 -26.01 2.44 33.07
CA GLY A 715 -25.62 1.53 34.14
C GLY A 715 -24.34 1.94 34.87
N VAL A 716 -23.35 2.46 34.14
CA VAL A 716 -22.12 3.05 34.68
C VAL A 716 -22.43 4.28 35.53
N SER A 717 -23.57 4.93 35.30
CA SER A 717 -24.12 6.03 36.12
C SER A 717 -25.08 5.59 37.23
N SER A 718 -25.37 4.30 37.38
CA SER A 718 -26.33 3.77 38.37
C SER A 718 -25.66 2.88 39.41
N GLU A 719 -26.10 2.96 40.66
CA GLU A 719 -25.73 2.04 41.74
C GLU A 719 -26.96 1.17 42.10
N LEU A 720 -26.74 -0.05 42.60
CA LEU A 720 -27.82 -0.86 43.17
C LEU A 720 -28.06 -0.41 44.61
N GLY A 721 -29.27 0.04 44.91
CA GLY A 721 -29.69 0.30 46.29
C GLY A 721 -29.81 -1.00 47.10
N GLU A 722 -29.81 -0.87 48.43
CA GLU A 722 -29.90 -1.96 49.42
C GLU A 722 -31.17 -2.83 49.24
N ASP A 723 -32.18 -2.33 48.53
CA ASP A 723 -33.43 -3.02 48.18
C ASP A 723 -33.38 -3.81 46.85
N GLY A 724 -32.22 -3.89 46.19
CA GLY A 724 -32.03 -4.62 44.93
C GLY A 724 -32.66 -3.95 43.69
N LYS A 725 -33.22 -2.74 43.81
CA LYS A 725 -33.76 -1.96 42.70
C LYS A 725 -32.70 -0.98 42.16
N ARG A 726 -32.53 -0.97 40.83
CA ARG A 726 -31.68 0.01 40.11
C ARG A 726 -32.26 1.42 40.27
N ILE A 727 -31.46 2.35 40.79
CA ILE A 727 -31.79 3.78 40.84
C ILE A 727 -31.00 4.47 39.72
N GLU A 728 -31.68 4.95 38.69
CA GLU A 728 -31.06 5.71 37.60
C GLU A 728 -30.49 7.05 38.14
N GLY A 729 -29.22 7.35 37.83
CA GLY A 729 -28.60 8.66 38.08
C GLY A 729 -27.75 8.83 39.35
N SER A 730 -27.42 7.76 40.08
CA SER A 730 -26.77 7.85 41.41
C SER A 730 -25.27 7.53 41.47
N ARG A 731 -24.53 7.46 40.36
CA ARG A 731 -23.07 7.65 40.41
C ARG A 731 -22.80 9.14 40.29
N ASN A 732 -23.14 9.86 41.37
CA ASN A 732 -23.18 11.31 41.41
C ASN A 732 -21.88 11.87 40.82
N GLY A 733 -21.98 12.78 39.84
CA GLY A 733 -20.87 13.67 39.47
C GLY A 733 -20.22 14.24 40.74
N GLU A 734 -21.03 14.52 41.77
CA GLU A 734 -20.59 14.92 43.10
C GLU A 734 -19.60 13.96 43.80
N ALA A 735 -19.69 12.64 43.61
CA ALA A 735 -18.77 11.68 44.23
C ALA A 735 -17.41 11.66 43.51
N LEU A 736 -17.43 11.77 42.18
CA LEU A 736 -16.22 11.96 41.37
C LEU A 736 -15.61 13.34 41.62
N ASP A 737 -16.43 14.38 41.71
CA ASP A 737 -16.01 15.74 42.07
C ASP A 737 -15.44 15.79 43.48
N LYS A 738 -16.04 15.09 44.46
CA LYS A 738 -15.48 14.96 45.81
C LYS A 738 -14.14 14.24 45.80
N ARG A 739 -13.96 13.18 45.01
CA ARG A 739 -12.67 12.50 44.86
C ARG A 739 -11.63 13.39 44.18
N LEU A 740 -12.03 14.12 43.14
CA LEU A 740 -11.18 15.07 42.44
C LEU A 740 -10.76 16.22 43.36
N GLN A 741 -11.70 16.74 44.15
CA GLN A 741 -11.43 17.78 45.13
C GLN A 741 -10.50 17.27 46.22
N ALA A 742 -10.73 16.07 46.77
CA ALA A 742 -9.84 15.47 47.76
C ALA A 742 -8.42 15.20 47.19
N ALA A 743 -8.30 14.89 45.90
CA ALA A 743 -7.01 14.75 45.23
C ALA A 743 -6.30 16.10 45.07
N LYS A 744 -7.03 17.16 44.68
CA LYS A 744 -6.50 18.53 44.62
C LYS A 744 -6.05 19.01 46.00
N ASP A 745 -6.86 18.80 47.03
CA ASP A 745 -6.54 19.19 48.41
C ASP A 745 -5.27 18.46 48.88
N ARG A 746 -5.14 17.16 48.62
CA ARG A 746 -3.90 16.41 48.90
C ARG A 746 -2.69 16.94 48.13
N GLN A 747 -2.85 17.32 46.87
CA GLN A 747 -1.75 17.89 46.09
C GLN A 747 -1.27 19.21 46.72
N THR A 748 -2.20 20.08 47.14
CA THR A 748 -1.82 21.33 47.83
C THR A 748 -1.11 21.08 49.15
N GLU A 749 -1.55 20.08 49.95
CA GLU A 749 -0.90 19.70 51.19
C GLU A 749 0.54 19.18 50.95
N LEU A 750 0.72 18.35 49.92
CA LEU A 750 2.03 17.80 49.55
C LEU A 750 3.00 18.88 49.07
N VAL A 751 2.53 19.84 48.26
CA VAL A 751 3.33 20.99 47.82
C VAL A 751 3.77 21.82 49.03
N GLN A 752 2.87 22.11 49.98
CA GLN A 752 3.21 22.83 51.20
C GLN A 752 4.23 22.07 52.06
N ARG A 753 4.09 20.74 52.18
CA ARG A 753 5.08 19.91 52.89
C ARG A 753 6.44 19.92 52.19
N TYR A 754 6.46 19.84 50.87
CA TYR A 754 7.69 19.92 50.08
C TYR A 754 8.37 21.27 50.26
N GLU A 755 7.63 22.38 50.19
CA GLU A 755 8.15 23.72 50.45
C GLU A 755 8.67 23.87 51.89
N ALA A 756 7.96 23.32 52.88
CA ALA A 756 8.40 23.33 54.27
C ALA A 756 9.68 22.52 54.47
N LEU A 757 9.82 21.35 53.85
CA LEU A 757 11.03 20.53 53.88
C LEU A 757 12.19 21.21 53.15
N ARG A 758 11.94 21.76 51.95
CA ARG A 758 12.91 22.55 51.19
C ARG A 758 13.40 23.75 52.02
N SER A 759 12.52 24.49 52.67
CA SER A 759 12.90 25.63 53.51
C SER A 759 13.73 25.20 54.74
N LYS A 760 13.42 24.05 55.35
CA LYS A 760 14.22 23.49 56.47
C LYS A 760 15.59 23.00 56.00
N LEU A 761 15.66 22.36 54.84
CA LEU A 761 16.91 21.90 54.24
C LEU A 761 17.81 23.09 53.86
N MET A 762 17.23 24.13 53.24
CA MET A 762 17.93 25.38 52.91
C MET A 762 18.44 26.11 54.16
N LYS A 763 17.72 26.07 55.29
CA LYS A 763 18.18 26.65 56.57
C LYS A 763 19.27 25.81 57.26
N SER A 764 19.43 24.54 56.90
CA SER A 764 20.44 23.64 57.48
C SER A 764 21.77 23.60 56.70
N GLY A 765 21.80 24.09 55.46
CA GLY A 765 23.01 24.15 54.63
C GLY A 765 23.75 25.48 54.79
N GLY A 766 24.89 25.49 55.48
CA GLY A 766 25.72 26.68 55.70
C GLY A 766 26.53 27.18 54.48
N ARG A 767 26.03 26.99 53.25
CA ARG A 767 26.73 27.43 52.03
C ARG A 767 26.40 28.91 51.75
N PRO A 768 27.38 29.77 51.41
CA PRO A 768 27.10 31.16 51.04
C PRO A 768 26.24 31.22 49.77
N LEU A 769 25.29 32.18 49.75
CA LEU A 769 24.30 32.40 48.70
C LEU A 769 24.93 32.54 47.31
N SER A 770 24.44 31.76 46.35
CA SER A 770 24.85 31.81 44.94
C SER A 770 24.37 33.10 44.28
N ASP A 771 25.07 33.58 43.24
CA ASP A 771 24.69 34.83 42.54
C ASP A 771 23.32 34.72 41.85
N LYS A 772 22.90 33.51 41.45
CA LYS A 772 21.53 33.24 40.98
C LYS A 772 20.49 33.36 42.10
N GLU A 773 20.84 32.96 43.33
CA GLU A 773 19.96 33.11 44.49
C GLU A 773 19.85 34.58 44.89
N LYS A 774 20.94 35.35 44.85
CA LYS A 774 20.90 36.81 45.07
C LYS A 774 20.00 37.51 44.04
N ALA A 775 20.07 37.11 42.77
CA ALA A 775 19.18 37.63 41.73
C ALA A 775 17.71 37.26 42.01
N TRP A 776 17.44 36.02 42.42
CA TRP A 776 16.11 35.58 42.81
C TRP A 776 15.58 36.33 44.05
N PHE A 777 16.42 36.57 45.06
CA PHE A 777 16.05 37.40 46.22
C PHE A 777 15.72 38.84 45.79
N GLN A 778 16.50 39.44 44.89
CA GLN A 778 16.19 40.76 44.35
C GLN A 778 14.86 40.78 43.59
N GLU A 779 14.53 39.71 42.86
CA GLU A 779 13.27 39.59 42.14
C GLU A 779 12.09 39.37 43.11
N VAL A 780 12.26 38.54 44.14
CA VAL A 780 11.27 38.35 45.21
C VAL A 780 11.06 39.63 46.02
N ASP A 781 12.12 40.40 46.31
CA ASP A 781 12.02 41.70 46.98
C ASP A 781 11.29 42.73 46.12
N ARG A 782 11.58 42.78 44.81
CA ARG A 782 10.82 43.60 43.85
C ARG A 782 9.34 43.20 43.81
N LEU A 783 9.05 41.90 43.87
CA LEU A 783 7.70 41.37 43.86
C LEU A 783 6.98 41.70 45.19
N CYS A 784 7.65 41.54 46.33
CA CYS A 784 7.15 41.98 47.64
C CYS A 784 6.88 43.49 47.70
N ASP A 785 7.79 44.31 47.17
CA ASP A 785 7.60 45.77 47.09
C ASP A 785 6.40 46.14 46.19
N SER A 786 6.07 45.30 45.18
CA SER A 786 4.87 45.47 44.36
C SER A 786 3.55 45.10 45.08
N PHE A 787 3.61 44.18 46.07
CA PHE A 787 2.46 43.77 46.88
C PHE A 787 2.25 44.64 48.13
N GLY A 788 3.30 45.31 48.63
CA GLY A 788 3.16 46.52 49.44
C GLY A 788 4.19 46.70 50.57
N LYS A 789 4.67 47.94 50.71
CA LYS A 789 4.92 48.54 52.02
C LYS A 789 3.83 49.56 52.30
N SER A 790 3.06 49.32 53.35
CA SER A 790 2.06 50.25 53.87
C SER A 790 2.70 51.59 54.22
N SER A 791 2.06 52.67 53.77
CA SER A 791 2.40 54.05 54.05
C SER A 791 2.69 54.29 55.53
N GLN A 792 3.94 54.62 55.88
CA GLN A 792 4.17 55.47 57.05
C GLN A 792 5.46 56.29 57.04
N ASP A 793 6.43 56.04 56.15
CA ASP A 793 7.56 56.95 55.99
C ASP A 793 7.87 57.10 54.49
N LEU A 794 7.56 58.26 53.91
CA LEU A 794 8.30 58.87 52.79
C LEU A 794 7.72 60.27 52.45
N LEU A 795 8.64 61.19 52.15
CA LEU A 795 8.47 62.61 51.86
C LEU A 795 7.56 62.90 50.62
N PRO A 796 6.93 64.08 50.53
CA PRO A 796 6.01 64.40 49.44
C PRO A 796 6.77 64.70 48.16
N GLY A 797 6.59 63.88 47.11
CA GLY A 797 7.11 64.22 45.78
C GLY A 797 7.19 63.13 44.72
N GLN A 798 6.94 61.85 45.01
CA GLN A 798 7.06 60.79 44.00
C GLN A 798 5.72 60.12 43.72
N ALA A 799 5.17 60.38 42.54
CA ALA A 799 3.96 59.77 42.01
C ALA A 799 4.21 58.29 41.65
N GLY A 800 4.11 57.40 42.64
CA GLY A 800 3.96 55.96 42.43
C GLY A 800 2.47 55.60 42.45
N GLY A 801 1.99 54.88 41.43
CA GLY A 801 0.59 54.45 41.34
C GLY A 801 0.13 53.60 42.55
N PRO A 802 -1.19 53.50 42.79
CA PRO A 802 -1.71 52.79 43.95
C PRO A 802 -1.28 51.31 43.95
N ALA A 803 -0.78 50.84 45.08
CA ALA A 803 -0.33 49.45 45.27
C ALA A 803 -1.43 48.45 44.88
N ILE A 804 -1.05 47.30 44.32
CA ILE A 804 -1.97 46.27 43.79
C ILE A 804 -3.01 45.83 44.84
N ALA A 805 -2.63 45.82 46.12
CA ALA A 805 -3.53 45.52 47.24
C ALA A 805 -4.70 46.51 47.35
N GLN A 806 -4.46 47.82 47.17
CA GLN A 806 -5.51 48.85 47.20
C GLN A 806 -6.43 48.75 45.98
N ARG A 807 -5.90 48.38 44.82
CA ARG A 807 -6.70 48.11 43.61
C ARG A 807 -7.59 46.87 43.78
N LEU A 808 -7.10 45.84 44.49
CA LEU A 808 -7.89 44.65 44.82
C LEU A 808 -9.01 44.98 45.82
N GLU A 809 -8.73 45.80 46.84
CA GLU A 809 -9.74 46.22 47.82
C GLU A 809 -10.83 47.07 47.18
N THR A 810 -10.45 48.06 46.37
CA THR A 810 -11.40 48.88 45.61
C THR A 810 -12.21 48.04 44.61
N ALA A 811 -11.60 47.06 43.93
CA ALA A 811 -12.34 46.15 43.06
C ALA A 811 -13.33 45.26 43.84
N LYS A 812 -12.98 44.82 45.06
CA LYS A 812 -13.89 44.08 45.94
C LYS A 812 -15.05 44.95 46.43
N GLU A 813 -14.80 46.22 46.73
CA GLU A 813 -15.84 47.18 47.10
C GLU A 813 -16.80 47.44 45.93
N ILE A 814 -16.27 47.73 44.74
CA ILE A 814 -17.08 47.92 43.53
C ILE A 814 -17.88 46.66 43.21
N ALA A 815 -17.28 45.47 43.33
CA ALA A 815 -18.00 44.21 43.11
C ALA A 815 -19.14 44.01 44.11
N ARG A 816 -18.96 44.40 45.38
CA ARG A 816 -20.03 44.36 46.40
C ARG A 816 -21.13 45.36 46.09
N ASP A 817 -20.77 46.57 45.68
CA ASP A 817 -21.73 47.62 45.34
C ASP A 817 -22.54 47.23 44.10
N MET A 818 -21.90 46.70 43.06
CA MET A 818 -22.59 46.18 41.87
C MET A 818 -23.51 45.00 42.20
N LEU A 819 -23.12 44.12 43.13
CA LEU A 819 -23.98 43.02 43.58
C LEU A 819 -25.19 43.53 44.38
N ALA A 820 -25.01 44.56 45.21
CA ALA A 820 -26.09 45.20 45.93
C ALA A 820 -27.04 45.94 44.97
N GLU A 821 -26.49 46.62 43.97
CA GLU A 821 -27.25 47.33 42.95
C GLU A 821 -28.03 46.35 42.05
N ALA A 822 -27.40 45.26 41.60
CA ALA A 822 -28.06 44.19 40.84
C ALA A 822 -29.19 43.52 41.63
N LYS A 823 -29.00 43.27 42.94
CA LYS A 823 -30.05 42.77 43.83
C LYS A 823 -31.19 43.78 43.99
N SER A 824 -30.89 45.08 44.07
CA SER A 824 -31.89 46.13 44.17
C SER A 824 -32.70 46.31 42.87
N VAL A 825 -32.06 46.13 41.71
CA VAL A 825 -32.70 46.15 40.39
C VAL A 825 -33.57 44.91 40.20
N ALA A 826 -33.10 43.74 40.61
CA ALA A 826 -33.89 42.51 40.60
C ALA A 826 -35.12 42.60 41.51
N ALA A 827 -35.02 43.28 42.66
CA ALA A 827 -36.15 43.51 43.57
C ALA A 827 -37.13 44.59 43.08
N ARG A 828 -36.72 45.49 42.17
CA ARG A 828 -37.58 46.52 41.54
C ARG A 828 -38.36 46.02 40.33
N LEU A 829 -38.05 44.82 39.82
CA LEU A 829 -38.89 44.16 38.82
C LEU A 829 -40.14 43.62 39.54
N PRO A 830 -41.36 44.07 39.19
CA PRO A 830 -42.56 43.57 39.85
C PRO A 830 -42.71 42.08 39.58
N ALA A 831 -42.95 41.31 40.64
CA ALA A 831 -43.41 39.92 40.52
C ALA A 831 -44.70 39.93 39.69
N VAL A 832 -44.64 39.35 38.49
CA VAL A 832 -45.79 39.21 37.61
C VAL A 832 -46.70 38.12 38.19
N ASP A 833 -47.64 38.54 39.04
CA ASP A 833 -48.81 37.75 39.40
C ASP A 833 -49.79 37.74 38.22
N THR A 834 -50.21 36.55 37.83
CA THR A 834 -51.09 36.30 36.69
C THR A 834 -52.52 36.74 36.95
N SER A 835 -52.91 37.95 36.56
CA SER A 835 -54.28 38.24 36.11
C SER A 835 -54.45 39.59 35.40
N SER A 836 -55.07 39.52 34.22
CA SER A 836 -55.74 40.58 33.44
C SER A 836 -54.91 41.63 32.63
N SER A 837 -55.03 41.46 31.30
CA SER A 837 -55.29 42.46 30.26
C SER A 837 -54.36 43.69 30.04
N ALA A 838 -53.53 43.54 29.00
CA ALA A 838 -53.20 44.50 27.93
C ALA A 838 -52.16 45.62 28.18
N GLY A 839 -51.04 45.53 27.46
CA GLY A 839 -50.06 46.60 27.27
C GLY A 839 -48.77 46.18 26.55
N ALA A 840 -48.87 45.77 25.29
CA ALA A 840 -47.82 45.71 24.25
C ALA A 840 -46.34 45.40 24.66
N GLN A 841 -45.99 44.11 24.70
CA GLN A 841 -44.65 43.63 24.27
C GLN A 841 -44.82 42.41 23.37
N PRO A 842 -44.00 42.23 22.32
CA PRO A 842 -44.13 41.09 21.41
C PRO A 842 -43.70 39.82 22.15
N THR A 843 -44.67 39.09 22.69
CA THR A 843 -44.45 37.79 23.31
C THR A 843 -44.15 36.79 22.20
N VAL A 844 -42.87 36.46 22.00
CA VAL A 844 -42.46 35.40 21.06
C VAL A 844 -43.12 34.10 21.52
N PRO A 845 -43.83 33.38 20.64
CA PRO A 845 -44.51 32.14 21.02
C PRO A 845 -43.55 31.16 21.69
N TYR A 846 -43.96 30.59 22.83
CA TYR A 846 -43.15 29.68 23.65
C TYR A 846 -42.52 28.51 22.86
N ARG A 847 -43.21 28.02 21.82
CA ARG A 847 -42.67 27.01 20.90
C ARG A 847 -41.49 27.52 20.07
N LEU A 848 -41.58 28.75 19.56
CA LEU A 848 -40.49 29.40 18.80
C LEU A 848 -39.29 29.74 19.69
N GLN A 849 -39.53 30.09 20.96
CA GLN A 849 -38.45 30.23 21.94
C GLN A 849 -37.76 28.89 22.19
N ARG A 850 -38.51 27.80 22.41
CA ARG A 850 -37.90 26.49 22.65
C ARG A 850 -37.16 25.94 21.43
N THR A 851 -37.66 26.17 20.21
CA THR A 851 -36.93 25.78 18.99
C THR A 851 -35.68 26.62 18.79
N LYS A 852 -35.74 27.94 19.02
CA LYS A 852 -34.56 28.81 18.93
C LYS A 852 -33.54 28.55 20.02
N VAL A 853 -33.97 28.22 21.24
CA VAL A 853 -33.07 27.79 22.33
C VAL A 853 -32.44 26.44 22.00
N GLY A 854 -33.19 25.50 21.43
CA GLY A 854 -32.62 24.24 20.95
C GLY A 854 -31.63 24.42 19.79
N GLU A 855 -31.90 25.37 18.90
CA GLU A 855 -30.98 25.75 17.82
C GLU A 855 -29.72 26.45 18.36
N ALA A 856 -29.88 27.34 19.34
CA ALA A 856 -28.77 27.98 20.04
C ALA A 856 -27.93 26.97 20.82
N MET A 857 -28.54 26.00 21.50
CA MET A 857 -27.81 24.92 22.18
C MET A 857 -27.02 24.07 21.19
N ARG A 858 -27.61 23.68 20.06
CA ARG A 858 -26.88 22.96 19.00
C ARG A 858 -25.74 23.78 18.39
N MET A 859 -25.92 25.09 18.27
CA MET A 859 -24.87 25.99 17.81
C MET A 859 -23.73 26.06 18.83
N VAL A 860 -24.05 26.20 20.12
CA VAL A 860 -23.07 26.18 21.21
C VAL A 860 -22.32 24.85 21.27
N GLU A 861 -23.01 23.70 21.13
CA GLU A 861 -22.38 22.38 21.07
C GLU A 861 -21.43 22.24 19.88
N ARG A 862 -21.79 22.79 18.71
CA ARG A 862 -20.91 22.82 17.53
C ARG A 862 -19.70 23.69 17.77
N GLU A 863 -19.89 24.91 18.25
CA GLU A 863 -18.79 25.83 18.52
C GLU A 863 -17.87 25.29 19.61
N SER A 864 -18.40 24.65 20.66
CA SER A 864 -17.58 24.02 21.70
C SER A 864 -16.74 22.86 21.14
N ALA A 865 -17.31 22.04 20.25
CA ALA A 865 -16.57 20.96 19.60
C ALA A 865 -15.48 21.50 18.65
N ILE A 866 -15.76 22.61 17.95
CA ILE A 866 -14.77 23.30 17.11
C ILE A 866 -13.65 23.85 17.98
N ILE A 867 -13.98 24.54 19.08
CA ILE A 867 -12.98 25.07 20.03
C ILE A 867 -12.12 23.93 20.58
N GLU A 868 -12.72 22.82 21.01
CA GLU A 868 -11.97 21.66 21.53
C GLU A 868 -11.06 21.02 20.47
N SER A 869 -11.52 20.95 19.22
CA SER A 869 -10.70 20.49 18.10
C SER A 869 -9.54 21.45 17.78
N ILE A 870 -9.77 22.76 17.90
CA ILE A 870 -8.74 23.78 17.68
C ILE A 870 -7.75 23.78 18.85
N THR A 871 -8.21 23.72 20.10
CA THR A 871 -7.33 23.67 21.28
C THR A 871 -6.49 22.41 21.27
N SER A 872 -7.06 21.24 20.96
CA SER A 872 -6.27 20.01 20.82
C SER A 872 -5.27 20.06 19.65
N ARG A 873 -5.63 20.74 18.55
CA ARG A 873 -4.70 20.97 17.43
C ARG A 873 -3.60 21.96 17.79
N LEU A 874 -3.90 22.96 18.61
CA LEU A 874 -2.96 23.97 19.09
C LEU A 874 -2.04 23.41 20.17
N ASP A 875 -2.54 22.55 21.05
CA ASP A 875 -1.73 21.77 22.00
C ASP A 875 -0.76 20.85 21.26
N ARG A 876 -1.23 20.15 20.22
CA ARG A 876 -0.36 19.33 19.35
C ARG A 876 0.73 20.15 18.66
N LEU A 877 0.41 21.37 18.21
CA LEU A 877 1.38 22.30 17.61
C LEU A 877 2.38 22.84 18.64
N ASN A 878 1.94 23.12 19.86
CA ASN A 878 2.80 23.60 20.95
C ASN A 878 3.74 22.52 21.49
N THR A 879 3.38 21.24 21.36
CA THR A 879 4.25 20.11 21.72
C THR A 879 5.29 19.76 20.64
N THR A 880 5.21 20.38 19.46
CA THR A 880 6.14 20.16 18.33
C THR A 880 7.13 21.31 18.11
N ILE A 881 7.12 22.34 18.98
CA ILE A 881 8.19 23.35 19.13
C ILE A 881 8.95 22.98 20.39
#